data_AF-A0A938NPC4-F1
#
_entry.id   AF-A0A938NPC4-F1
#
_cell.length_a   1.000
_cell.length_b   1.000
_cell.length_c   1.000
_cell.angle_alpha   90.00
_cell.angle_beta   90.00
_cell.angle_gamma   90.00
#
_symmetry.space_group_name_H-M   'P 1'
#
loop_
_entity.id
_entity.type
_entity.pdbx_description
1 polymer ?
#
loop_
_entity_poly.entity_id
_entity_poly.type
_entity_poly.pdbx_seq_one_letter_code
_entity_poly.pdbx_strand_id
1 'polypeptide(L)'
;MGFWSTIKRDYEAVFKKDPAARNCLEVIFAYPGFHAIFFHRINHFLWKRGIPVLPRLLSHFARFLTGIEIHPAAKIGPGFFVDHGMGVVIGETTEIGEDCLLYQGVTLGGTGKEKGKRHPTLGNNVVVGTGAKVLGPITIGNNVVIGANSVVLKSIPDNSVCVGVPGRITKKKIIRMTTEDGLIEVMDHFPDPIVEKIKNLEAQVDALSKKIDALERTGKRGGKMRIYNTLTNRKEEFIPLTSGKVMMYACGVTVYDYCHIGHARSAIVFDVIRRYLKHKGFDVKYVRNFTDIDDKIINKAQQEGITWDAVAKKYTYEYYRDMDRLGVGRADVEPMATEYIGEMIDIVKGLIDKGYAYEVDGNVYFKVDKFSEYGKLSKRDKEEMIAGARVEVDERKKDPMDFALWKRSKEGEPSWDSPWGTGRPGWHIECTAMSIKHLGESFDIHGGGADLIFPHHENEIAQSEAFTGKPFARYWIHNGFITIDKEKMSKSLGNFFTIREVLDKFDPEVIRFFLLSTHYRSPIEFSDIQLHEAEISIDRYYTTIIRINDFPGTLMVSTSLEKGDKELREVSSNAEKTLETVLLSFRERFEDAMDDDFNTALALGHIFELIRDVNRFLDSKPYSLKAKELLSKAKGLLSEAGSVLNIFSRTPDEWYRSLMEIKKIGLSEKDISDKINQRQDARQKKDWAMADVIRKELEEKGIILEDKKDRTEWKVKVG
;
A
#
# COMPACT_ATOMS: atom_id res chain seq x y z
N MET A 1 -17.18 27.32 76.82
CA MET A 1 -18.02 28.45 76.33
C MET A 1 -19.46 28.22 76.75
N GLY A 2 -20.16 29.26 77.22
CA GLY A 2 -21.57 29.17 77.63
C GLY A 2 -22.53 29.14 76.44
N PHE A 3 -23.73 28.59 76.62
CA PHE A 3 -24.77 28.46 75.59
C PHE A 3 -25.01 29.75 74.78
N TRP A 4 -25.13 30.89 75.48
CA TRP A 4 -25.32 32.21 74.85
C TRP A 4 -24.10 32.72 74.09
N SER A 5 -22.88 32.39 74.53
CA SER A 5 -21.66 32.78 73.81
C SER A 5 -21.50 32.03 72.49
N THR A 6 -21.94 30.78 72.42
CA THR A 6 -21.96 29.99 71.19
C THR A 6 -22.96 30.56 70.18
N ILE A 7 -24.18 30.88 70.62
CA ILE A 7 -25.20 31.49 69.76
C ILE A 7 -24.74 32.85 69.24
N LYS A 8 -24.09 33.66 70.09
CA LYS A 8 -23.51 34.94 69.67
C LYS A 8 -22.48 34.76 68.54
N ARG A 9 -21.59 33.75 68.65
CA ARG A 9 -20.63 33.44 67.58
C ARG A 9 -21.30 32.94 66.29
N ASP A 10 -22.33 32.11 66.40
CA ASP A 10 -23.10 31.65 65.23
C ASP A 10 -23.80 32.82 64.53
N TYR A 11 -24.32 33.78 65.31
CA TYR A 11 -24.92 35.00 64.82
C TYR A 11 -23.90 35.93 64.13
N GLU A 12 -22.74 36.17 64.74
CA GLU A 12 -21.65 36.97 64.16
C GLU A 12 -21.10 36.33 62.87
N ALA A 13 -21.10 35.00 62.78
CA ALA A 13 -20.64 34.29 61.59
C ALA A 13 -21.49 34.61 60.34
N VAL A 14 -22.78 34.91 60.50
CA VAL A 14 -23.66 35.30 59.38
C VAL A 14 -23.13 36.56 58.70
N PHE A 15 -22.90 37.63 59.46
CA PHE A 15 -22.37 38.89 58.92
C PHE A 15 -20.96 38.78 58.36
N LYS A 16 -20.15 37.88 58.91
CA LYS A 16 -18.78 37.67 58.45
C LYS A 16 -18.71 36.92 57.12
N LYS A 17 -19.66 36.01 56.88
CA LYS A 17 -19.60 35.05 55.75
C LYS A 17 -20.60 35.35 54.64
N ASP A 18 -21.68 36.07 54.93
CA ASP A 18 -22.65 36.52 53.93
C ASP A 18 -22.63 38.05 53.81
N PRO A 19 -22.13 38.60 52.68
CA PRO A 19 -22.12 40.04 52.45
C PRO A 19 -23.52 40.64 52.26
N ALA A 20 -24.57 39.81 52.07
CA ALA A 20 -25.95 40.27 51.95
C ALA A 20 -26.61 40.56 53.31
N ALA A 21 -26.01 40.17 54.43
CA ALA A 21 -26.53 40.42 55.77
C ALA A 21 -26.36 41.91 56.15
N ARG A 22 -27.44 42.70 56.07
CA ARG A 22 -27.38 44.16 56.24
C ARG A 22 -27.66 44.63 57.66
N ASN A 23 -28.57 43.97 58.39
CA ASN A 23 -28.95 44.39 59.73
C ASN A 23 -29.36 43.24 60.66
N CYS A 24 -29.41 43.51 61.96
CA CYS A 24 -29.64 42.51 63.00
C CYS A 24 -31.01 41.83 62.97
N LEU A 25 -32.07 42.59 62.69
CA LEU A 25 -33.44 42.08 62.68
C LEU A 25 -33.65 41.12 61.51
N GLU A 26 -33.04 41.42 60.36
CA GLU A 26 -33.08 40.58 59.18
C GLU A 26 -32.49 39.18 59.45
N VAL A 27 -31.33 39.10 60.10
CA VAL A 27 -30.72 37.80 60.44
C VAL A 27 -31.58 37.02 61.45
N ILE A 28 -32.16 37.69 62.44
CA ILE A 28 -32.98 37.03 63.47
C ILE A 28 -34.31 36.52 62.91
N PHE A 29 -34.92 37.18 61.92
CA PHE A 29 -36.26 36.82 61.44
C PHE A 29 -36.28 36.15 60.06
N ALA A 30 -35.24 36.30 59.24
CA ALA A 30 -35.30 35.92 57.82
C ALA A 30 -34.14 35.04 57.34
N TYR A 31 -33.23 34.57 58.21
CA TYR A 31 -32.14 33.66 57.83
C TYR A 31 -32.41 32.21 58.27
N PRO A 32 -32.88 31.32 57.37
CA PRO A 32 -33.22 29.94 57.71
C PRO A 32 -32.03 29.14 58.26
N GLY A 33 -30.82 29.43 57.77
CA GLY A 33 -29.59 28.81 58.25
C GLY A 33 -29.33 29.10 59.73
N PHE A 34 -29.46 30.36 60.14
CA PHE A 34 -29.30 30.75 61.55
C PHE A 34 -30.40 30.14 62.43
N HIS A 35 -31.67 30.15 61.98
CA HIS A 35 -32.78 29.53 62.71
C HIS A 35 -32.54 28.03 62.94
N ALA A 36 -32.13 27.29 61.92
CA ALA A 36 -31.86 25.86 62.02
C ALA A 36 -30.77 25.56 63.06
N ILE A 37 -29.70 26.37 63.08
CA ILE A 37 -28.62 26.24 64.06
C ILE A 37 -29.13 26.59 65.45
N PHE A 38 -29.88 27.68 65.61
CA PHE A 38 -30.46 28.08 66.90
C PHE A 38 -31.36 26.99 67.51
N PHE A 39 -32.29 26.44 66.71
CA PHE A 39 -33.11 25.30 67.13
C PHE A 39 -32.26 24.08 67.44
N HIS A 40 -31.22 23.80 66.66
CA HIS A 40 -30.29 22.72 66.95
C HIS A 40 -29.56 22.92 68.30
N ARG A 41 -29.13 24.15 68.65
CA ARG A 41 -28.49 24.42 69.96
C ARG A 41 -29.42 24.03 71.11
N ILE A 42 -30.69 24.42 71.03
CA ILE A 42 -31.73 24.07 72.02
C ILE A 42 -31.93 22.55 72.04
N ASN A 43 -32.13 21.93 70.86
CA ASN A 43 -32.36 20.49 70.75
C ASN A 43 -31.19 19.67 71.29
N HIS A 44 -29.96 20.05 70.97
CA HIS A 44 -28.76 19.38 71.45
C HIS A 44 -28.59 19.52 72.97
N PHE A 45 -28.98 20.67 73.54
CA PHE A 45 -28.98 20.87 74.99
C PHE A 45 -30.02 19.98 75.70
N LEU A 46 -31.25 19.91 75.17
CA LEU A 46 -32.30 19.03 75.68
C LEU A 46 -31.91 17.55 75.53
N TRP A 47 -31.29 17.19 74.40
CA TRP A 47 -30.76 15.85 74.14
C TRP A 47 -29.70 15.44 75.16
N LYS A 48 -28.74 16.32 75.47
CA LYS A 48 -27.70 16.08 76.49
C LYS A 48 -28.26 15.90 77.90
N ARG A 49 -29.42 16.47 78.20
CA ARG A 49 -30.12 16.28 79.48
C ARG A 49 -30.93 14.98 79.53
N GLY A 50 -30.87 14.16 78.48
CA GLY A 50 -31.53 12.86 78.43
C GLY A 50 -33.04 12.94 78.23
N ILE A 51 -33.57 14.09 77.78
CA ILE A 51 -35.01 14.25 77.54
C ILE A 51 -35.41 13.41 76.32
N PRO A 52 -36.28 12.40 76.47
CA PRO A 52 -36.65 11.52 75.37
C PRO A 52 -37.63 12.21 74.41
N VAL A 53 -37.54 11.87 73.12
CA VAL A 53 -38.48 12.24 72.03
C VAL A 53 -38.56 13.73 71.67
N LEU A 54 -38.65 14.64 72.63
CA LEU A 54 -38.86 16.08 72.39
C LEU A 54 -37.79 16.73 71.48
N PRO A 55 -36.47 16.48 71.66
CA PRO A 55 -35.46 17.03 70.77
C PRO A 55 -35.64 16.59 69.32
N ARG A 56 -36.15 15.36 69.11
CA ARG A 56 -36.36 14.79 67.78
C ARG A 56 -37.58 15.43 67.10
N LEU A 57 -38.68 15.62 67.82
CA LEU A 57 -39.85 16.33 67.31
C LEU A 57 -39.52 17.79 66.93
N LEU A 58 -38.80 18.50 67.80
CA LEU A 58 -38.35 19.86 67.52
C LEU A 58 -37.38 19.91 66.33
N SER A 59 -36.54 18.89 66.12
CA SER A 59 -35.70 18.82 64.91
C SER A 59 -36.52 18.64 63.63
N HIS A 60 -37.64 17.92 63.69
CA HIS A 60 -38.55 17.79 62.54
C HIS A 60 -39.30 19.10 62.25
N PHE A 61 -39.70 19.82 63.29
CA PHE A 61 -40.29 21.15 63.14
C PHE A 61 -39.29 22.16 62.54
N ALA A 62 -38.04 22.18 63.05
CA ALA A 62 -36.99 23.02 62.50
C ALA A 62 -36.71 22.68 61.02
N ARG A 63 -36.69 21.40 60.66
CA ARG A 63 -36.56 20.94 59.27
C ARG A 63 -37.72 21.43 58.41
N PHE A 64 -38.95 21.34 58.90
CA PHE A 64 -40.12 21.82 58.16
C PHE A 64 -40.05 23.33 57.87
N LEU A 65 -39.61 24.12 58.85
CA LEU A 65 -39.48 25.58 58.68
C LEU A 65 -38.32 26.00 57.80
N THR A 66 -37.17 25.31 57.89
CA THR A 66 -35.91 25.80 57.30
C THR A 66 -35.42 25.00 56.10
N GLY A 67 -35.96 23.80 55.87
CA GLY A 67 -35.46 22.86 54.87
C GLY A 67 -34.12 22.20 55.22
N ILE A 68 -33.57 22.46 56.42
CA ILE A 68 -32.29 21.92 56.90
C ILE A 68 -32.56 20.82 57.94
N GLU A 69 -32.05 19.62 57.71
CA GLU A 69 -32.17 18.50 58.65
C GLU A 69 -30.90 18.34 59.48
N ILE A 70 -30.98 18.65 60.78
CA ILE A 70 -29.88 18.43 61.73
C ILE A 70 -30.34 17.50 62.84
N HIS A 71 -29.66 16.36 62.99
CA HIS A 71 -29.95 15.45 64.08
C HIS A 71 -29.60 16.06 65.46
N PRO A 72 -30.44 15.95 66.50
CA PRO A 72 -30.18 16.54 67.82
C PRO A 72 -28.85 16.10 68.46
N ALA A 73 -28.44 14.85 68.24
CA ALA A 73 -27.20 14.31 68.79
C ALA A 73 -25.90 14.81 68.10
N ALA A 74 -25.99 15.41 66.91
CA ALA A 74 -24.82 15.91 66.19
C ALA A 74 -24.11 16.99 67.04
N LYS A 75 -22.78 17.00 67.04
CA LYS A 75 -22.00 18.00 67.80
C LYS A 75 -21.46 19.03 66.83
N ILE A 76 -21.80 20.29 67.04
CA ILE A 76 -21.42 21.39 66.16
C ILE A 76 -20.66 22.44 66.98
N GLY A 77 -19.48 22.87 66.50
CA GLY A 77 -18.70 23.95 67.11
C GLY A 77 -19.34 25.34 66.90
N PRO A 78 -18.92 26.37 67.65
CA PRO A 78 -19.35 27.76 67.43
C PRO A 78 -18.92 28.31 66.05
N GLY A 79 -19.64 29.31 65.54
CA GLY A 79 -19.34 30.02 64.30
C GLY A 79 -19.72 29.25 63.02
N PHE A 80 -20.52 28.20 63.19
CA PHE A 80 -21.03 27.41 62.08
C PHE A 80 -22.06 28.21 61.30
N PHE A 81 -21.95 28.19 59.98
CA PHE A 81 -22.85 28.93 59.10
C PHE A 81 -23.36 28.00 57.99
N VAL A 82 -24.65 28.08 57.69
CA VAL A 82 -25.28 27.36 56.57
C VAL A 82 -25.87 28.39 55.64
N ASP A 83 -25.26 28.52 54.47
CA ASP A 83 -25.71 29.44 53.42
C ASP A 83 -26.68 28.73 52.46
N HIS A 84 -27.79 29.39 52.16
CA HIS A 84 -28.88 28.88 51.31
C HIS A 84 -29.39 27.45 51.66
N GLY A 85 -29.39 27.03 52.92
CA GLY A 85 -29.40 25.62 53.38
C GLY A 85 -30.48 24.61 52.95
N MET A 86 -31.33 24.89 51.96
CA MET A 86 -32.31 23.93 51.45
C MET A 86 -31.67 22.58 51.09
N GLY A 87 -32.20 21.50 51.64
CA GLY A 87 -31.74 20.13 51.36
C GLY A 87 -30.42 19.74 52.05
N VAL A 88 -29.94 20.52 53.02
CA VAL A 88 -28.79 20.13 53.86
C VAL A 88 -29.21 19.05 54.86
N VAL A 89 -28.41 17.98 54.96
CA VAL A 89 -28.67 16.84 55.85
C VAL A 89 -27.43 16.53 56.69
N ILE A 90 -27.57 16.62 58.02
CA ILE A 90 -26.52 16.35 59.01
C ILE A 90 -26.96 15.21 59.93
N GLY A 91 -26.28 14.07 59.82
CA GLY A 91 -26.66 12.87 60.54
C GLY A 91 -26.21 12.80 62.00
N GLU A 92 -26.76 11.83 62.73
CA GLU A 92 -26.69 11.67 64.20
C GLU A 92 -25.30 11.80 64.83
N THR A 93 -24.31 11.10 64.28
CA THR A 93 -22.96 11.02 64.84
C THR A 93 -21.98 11.98 64.18
N THR A 94 -22.48 12.99 63.46
CA THR A 94 -21.64 14.02 62.81
C THR A 94 -21.02 14.92 63.87
N GLU A 95 -19.74 15.23 63.69
CA GLU A 95 -19.03 16.20 64.53
C GLU A 95 -18.46 17.30 63.62
N ILE A 96 -18.75 18.56 63.92
CA ILE A 96 -18.31 19.71 63.13
C ILE A 96 -17.52 20.64 64.04
N GLY A 97 -16.32 21.03 63.62
CA GLY A 97 -15.46 21.97 64.31
C GLY A 97 -15.98 23.41 64.26
N GLU A 98 -15.12 24.35 64.64
CA GLU A 98 -15.44 25.77 64.68
C GLU A 98 -15.42 26.40 63.29
N ASP A 99 -16.20 27.47 63.13
CA ASP A 99 -16.17 28.38 61.98
C ASP A 99 -16.35 27.69 60.61
N CYS A 100 -17.05 26.55 60.55
CA CYS A 100 -17.35 25.85 59.30
C CYS A 100 -18.49 26.52 58.50
N LEU A 101 -18.53 26.25 57.20
CA LEU A 101 -19.53 26.74 56.25
C LEU A 101 -20.08 25.60 55.38
N LEU A 102 -21.39 25.47 55.30
CA LEU A 102 -22.08 24.56 54.39
C LEU A 102 -22.99 25.33 53.45
N TYR A 103 -23.01 24.91 52.19
CA TYR A 103 -23.94 25.39 51.20
C TYR A 103 -25.13 24.43 51.02
N GLN A 104 -26.10 24.83 50.20
CA GLN A 104 -27.32 24.09 49.91
C GLN A 104 -27.07 22.67 49.37
N GLY A 105 -27.97 21.74 49.68
CA GLY A 105 -27.92 20.36 49.19
C GLY A 105 -26.77 19.50 49.72
N VAL A 106 -26.00 19.96 50.70
CA VAL A 106 -24.89 19.18 51.28
C VAL A 106 -25.40 18.03 52.15
N THR A 107 -24.81 16.85 51.98
CA THR A 107 -25.12 15.67 52.79
C THR A 107 -23.89 15.23 53.60
N LEU A 108 -23.99 15.32 54.93
CA LEU A 108 -23.04 14.70 55.88
C LEU A 108 -23.66 13.37 56.35
N GLY A 109 -23.46 12.34 55.53
CA GLY A 109 -24.18 11.07 55.59
C GLY A 109 -23.37 9.94 56.20
N GLY A 110 -24.08 8.94 56.75
CA GLY A 110 -23.45 7.74 57.29
C GLY A 110 -23.39 6.61 56.26
N THR A 111 -22.33 5.81 56.30
CA THR A 111 -22.23 4.56 55.51
C THR A 111 -22.39 3.35 56.43
N GLY A 112 -23.18 2.36 56.01
CA GLY A 112 -23.41 1.12 56.78
C GLY A 112 -24.58 1.16 57.78
N LYS A 113 -24.92 -0.01 58.33
CA LYS A 113 -26.05 -0.24 59.28
C LYS A 113 -25.60 -0.51 60.73
N GLU A 114 -24.30 -0.42 61.01
CA GLU A 114 -23.72 -0.75 62.31
C GLU A 114 -23.98 0.34 63.37
N LYS A 115 -24.06 -0.06 64.64
CA LYS A 115 -24.25 0.85 65.77
C LYS A 115 -22.89 1.47 66.17
N GLY A 116 -22.72 2.79 65.95
CA GLY A 116 -21.47 3.50 66.30
C GLY A 116 -21.26 4.82 65.54
N LYS A 117 -20.03 5.34 65.54
CA LYS A 117 -19.63 6.49 64.72
C LYS A 117 -19.72 6.08 63.25
N ARG A 118 -20.61 6.75 62.50
CA ARG A 118 -20.89 6.40 61.09
C ARG A 118 -20.91 7.59 60.15
N HIS A 119 -21.05 8.80 60.67
CA HIS A 119 -21.06 10.06 59.93
C HIS A 119 -19.69 10.78 60.05
N PRO A 120 -19.38 11.74 59.17
CA PRO A 120 -18.05 12.35 59.14
C PRO A 120 -17.76 13.26 60.35
N THR A 121 -16.47 13.53 60.55
CA THR A 121 -15.96 14.57 61.45
C THR A 121 -15.31 15.67 60.62
N LEU A 122 -15.78 16.90 60.73
CA LEU A 122 -15.18 18.09 60.11
C LEU A 122 -14.34 18.82 61.15
N GLY A 123 -13.10 19.17 60.79
CA GLY A 123 -12.22 20.03 61.57
C GLY A 123 -12.70 21.49 61.57
N ASN A 124 -11.82 22.40 61.94
CA ASN A 124 -12.12 23.83 61.99
C ASN A 124 -11.96 24.49 60.61
N ASN A 125 -12.70 25.57 60.36
CA ASN A 125 -12.64 26.36 59.12
C ASN A 125 -12.86 25.53 57.85
N VAL A 126 -13.76 24.53 57.90
CA VAL A 126 -14.08 23.70 56.74
C VAL A 126 -15.22 24.34 55.95
N VAL A 127 -15.02 24.50 54.64
CA VAL A 127 -16.06 24.96 53.71
C VAL A 127 -16.49 23.79 52.83
N VAL A 128 -17.79 23.53 52.77
CA VAL A 128 -18.36 22.45 51.97
C VAL A 128 -19.35 23.02 50.96
N GLY A 129 -18.93 23.00 49.69
CA GLY A 129 -19.65 23.58 48.57
C GLY A 129 -20.97 22.88 48.25
N THR A 130 -21.81 23.60 47.50
CA THR A 130 -23.18 23.20 47.13
C THR A 130 -23.25 21.76 46.62
N GLY A 131 -24.20 20.97 47.13
CA GLY A 131 -24.50 19.62 46.65
C GLY A 131 -23.48 18.54 47.02
N ALA A 132 -22.40 18.87 47.73
CA ALA A 132 -21.37 17.90 48.09
C ALA A 132 -21.88 16.83 49.06
N LYS A 133 -21.32 15.61 48.96
CA LYS A 133 -21.67 14.46 49.81
C LYS A 133 -20.42 13.96 50.52
N VAL A 134 -20.36 14.15 51.83
CA VAL A 134 -19.29 13.63 52.69
C VAL A 134 -19.86 12.45 53.45
N LEU A 135 -19.41 11.25 53.12
CA LEU A 135 -20.07 10.02 53.54
C LEU A 135 -19.13 9.12 54.33
N GLY A 136 -19.63 8.60 55.45
CA GLY A 136 -18.95 7.62 56.29
C GLY A 136 -18.18 8.22 57.47
N PRO A 137 -17.58 7.39 58.33
CA PRO A 137 -16.84 7.82 59.51
C PRO A 137 -15.44 8.33 59.15
N ILE A 138 -15.37 9.31 58.26
CA ILE A 138 -14.13 9.91 57.77
C ILE A 138 -13.87 11.26 58.43
N THR A 139 -12.60 11.66 58.48
CA THR A 139 -12.18 12.93 59.09
C THR A 139 -11.74 13.90 58.01
N ILE A 140 -12.34 15.09 58.01
CA ILE A 140 -11.93 16.23 57.20
C ILE A 140 -11.10 17.14 58.11
N GLY A 141 -9.85 17.39 57.74
CA GLY A 141 -8.91 18.21 58.48
C GLY A 141 -9.30 19.68 58.57
N ASN A 142 -8.48 20.47 59.26
CA ASN A 142 -8.68 21.91 59.42
C ASN A 142 -8.37 22.69 58.13
N ASN A 143 -9.04 23.81 57.91
CA ASN A 143 -8.84 24.71 56.75
C ASN A 143 -9.01 23.98 55.41
N VAL A 144 -10.04 23.15 55.31
CA VAL A 144 -10.31 22.35 54.10
C VAL A 144 -11.47 22.96 53.31
N VAL A 145 -11.32 22.99 51.99
CA VAL A 145 -12.42 23.36 51.07
C VAL A 145 -12.83 22.14 50.25
N ILE A 146 -14.09 21.74 50.37
CA ILE A 146 -14.70 20.70 49.53
C ILE A 146 -15.51 21.43 48.45
N GLY A 147 -15.17 21.20 47.18
CA GLY A 147 -15.85 21.84 46.06
C GLY A 147 -17.27 21.33 45.84
N ALA A 148 -18.07 22.11 45.11
CA ALA A 148 -19.45 21.77 44.79
C ALA A 148 -19.59 20.39 44.12
N ASN A 149 -20.68 19.70 44.42
CA ASN A 149 -21.06 18.36 43.93
C ASN A 149 -20.02 17.25 44.16
N SER A 150 -19.02 17.48 45.01
CA SER A 150 -17.97 16.49 45.27
C SER A 150 -18.47 15.35 46.15
N VAL A 151 -18.02 14.12 45.89
CA VAL A 151 -18.38 12.94 46.71
C VAL A 151 -17.14 12.46 47.47
N VAL A 152 -17.04 12.83 48.74
CA VAL A 152 -15.90 12.55 49.61
C VAL A 152 -16.15 11.27 50.40
N LEU A 153 -15.36 10.24 50.10
CA LEU A 153 -15.46 8.91 50.71
C LEU A 153 -14.23 8.55 51.55
N LYS A 154 -13.24 9.44 51.63
CA LYS A 154 -11.96 9.22 52.33
C LYS A 154 -11.58 10.46 53.13
N SER A 155 -10.89 10.27 54.25
CA SER A 155 -10.40 11.36 55.10
C SER A 155 -9.49 12.32 54.32
N ILE A 156 -9.62 13.63 54.60
CA ILE A 156 -8.87 14.70 53.95
C ILE A 156 -7.95 15.34 55.00
N PRO A 157 -6.63 15.50 54.74
CA PRO A 157 -5.73 16.16 55.68
C PRO A 157 -5.94 17.68 55.73
N ASP A 158 -5.42 18.33 56.77
CA ASP A 158 -5.47 19.78 56.95
C ASP A 158 -4.95 20.56 55.72
N ASN A 159 -5.45 21.80 55.54
CA ASN A 159 -5.01 22.77 54.52
C ASN A 159 -5.09 22.24 53.07
N SER A 160 -6.17 21.54 52.76
CA SER A 160 -6.36 20.85 51.48
C SER A 160 -7.64 21.29 50.77
N VAL A 161 -7.63 21.17 49.45
CA VAL A 161 -8.84 21.35 48.62
C VAL A 161 -9.20 19.99 48.01
N CYS A 162 -10.48 19.62 48.08
CA CYS A 162 -10.98 18.37 47.51
C CYS A 162 -12.12 18.65 46.54
N VAL A 163 -12.02 18.11 45.32
CA VAL A 163 -13.02 18.28 44.26
C VAL A 163 -13.27 16.99 43.49
N GLY A 164 -14.48 16.83 42.93
CA GLY A 164 -14.83 15.78 41.97
C GLY A 164 -15.59 14.57 42.55
N VAL A 165 -15.88 13.60 41.68
CA VAL A 165 -16.65 12.38 41.99
C VAL A 165 -15.90 11.16 41.41
N PRO A 166 -15.27 10.30 42.24
CA PRO A 166 -15.04 10.48 43.67
C PRO A 166 -14.08 11.65 43.96
N GLY A 167 -14.26 12.32 45.09
CA GLY A 167 -13.50 13.49 45.51
C GLY A 167 -12.02 13.19 45.65
N ARG A 168 -11.18 14.00 45.00
CA ARG A 168 -9.72 13.90 45.04
C ARG A 168 -9.13 15.17 45.60
N ILE A 169 -8.10 15.01 46.42
CA ILE A 169 -7.33 16.13 46.97
C ILE A 169 -6.52 16.72 45.82
N THR A 170 -6.77 17.99 45.47
CA THR A 170 -6.12 18.66 44.34
C THR A 170 -4.97 19.57 44.75
N LYS A 171 -4.87 19.97 46.03
CA LYS A 171 -3.75 20.80 46.53
C LYS A 171 -3.40 20.49 47.99
N LYS A 172 -2.10 20.53 48.35
CA LYS A 172 -1.59 20.60 49.73
C LYS A 172 -0.80 21.92 49.91
N LYS A 173 -1.32 22.79 50.80
CA LYS A 173 -0.74 24.03 51.38
C LYS A 173 -0.47 25.26 50.47
N ILE A 174 -1.10 26.37 50.85
CA ILE A 174 -0.72 27.77 50.55
C ILE A 174 0.29 28.19 51.63
N ILE A 175 1.46 28.72 51.26
CA ILE A 175 2.39 29.34 52.21
C ILE A 175 2.08 30.84 52.26
N ARG A 176 1.61 31.33 53.41
CA ARG A 176 1.52 32.77 53.68
C ARG A 176 2.84 33.21 54.32
N MET A 177 3.55 34.13 53.68
CA MET A 177 4.70 34.82 54.28
C MET A 177 4.38 36.30 54.41
N THR A 178 4.82 36.89 55.51
CA THR A 178 4.68 38.33 55.77
C THR A 178 5.98 39.01 55.38
N THR A 179 5.93 39.99 54.48
CA THR A 179 7.05 40.86 54.10
C THR A 179 6.77 42.29 54.53
N GLU A 180 7.79 43.17 54.51
CA GLU A 180 7.71 44.56 55.00
C GLU A 180 6.62 45.40 54.29
N ASP A 181 6.20 45.04 53.07
CA ASP A 181 5.14 45.72 52.32
C ASP A 181 3.74 45.06 52.40
N GLY A 182 3.54 44.09 53.30
CA GLY A 182 2.25 43.42 53.55
C GLY A 182 2.22 41.92 53.21
N LEU A 183 1.03 41.30 53.34
CA LEU A 183 0.78 39.87 53.10
C LEU A 183 0.77 39.57 51.60
N ILE A 184 1.73 38.76 51.12
CA ILE A 184 1.78 38.34 49.72
C ILE A 184 1.42 36.85 49.62
N GLU A 185 0.49 36.51 48.72
CA GLU A 185 0.12 35.13 48.39
C GLU A 185 0.84 34.70 47.11
N VAL A 186 1.73 33.70 47.18
CA VAL A 186 2.48 33.17 46.03
C VAL A 186 2.00 31.76 45.70
N MET A 187 1.60 31.53 44.45
CA MET A 187 1.21 30.22 43.92
C MET A 187 2.40 29.55 43.23
N ASP A 188 2.73 28.33 43.66
CA ASP A 188 3.69 27.48 42.96
C ASP A 188 3.00 26.76 41.79
N HIS A 189 3.53 26.92 40.58
CA HIS A 189 2.97 26.38 39.34
C HIS A 189 3.50 24.96 39.11
N PHE A 190 2.63 23.95 39.16
CA PHE A 190 2.96 22.58 38.78
C PHE A 190 2.10 22.10 37.60
N PRO A 191 2.67 21.23 36.74
CA PRO A 191 2.25 21.04 35.36
C PRO A 191 0.88 20.38 35.29
N ASP A 192 0.11 20.84 34.31
CA ASP A 192 -1.20 20.29 34.02
C ASP A 192 -1.06 18.86 33.49
N PRO A 193 -1.57 17.84 34.20
CA PRO A 193 -1.50 16.45 33.76
C PRO A 193 -2.28 16.22 32.46
N ILE A 194 -3.18 17.13 32.05
CA ILE A 194 -3.80 17.11 30.72
C ILE A 194 -2.79 17.55 29.68
N VAL A 195 -2.07 18.65 29.90
CA VAL A 195 -1.02 19.13 28.97
C VAL A 195 0.10 18.11 28.84
N GLU A 196 0.49 17.45 29.93
CA GLU A 196 1.53 16.42 29.90
C GLU A 196 1.04 15.13 29.18
N LYS A 197 -0.25 14.80 29.33
CA LYS A 197 -0.86 13.69 28.61
C LYS A 197 -1.13 14.00 27.14
N ILE A 198 -1.45 15.25 26.80
CA ILE A 198 -1.51 15.75 25.43
C ILE A 198 -0.12 15.71 24.81
N LYS A 199 0.92 16.20 25.48
CA LYS A 199 2.31 16.11 24.98
C LYS A 199 2.77 14.66 24.80
N ASN A 200 2.39 13.75 25.71
CA ASN A 200 2.66 12.33 25.53
C ASN A 200 1.85 11.70 24.38
N LEU A 201 0.59 12.12 24.19
CA LEU A 201 -0.21 11.69 23.05
C LEU A 201 0.35 12.26 21.74
N GLU A 202 0.77 13.52 21.69
CA GLU A 202 1.45 14.14 20.55
C GLU A 202 2.75 13.39 20.25
N ALA A 203 3.57 13.10 21.26
CA ALA A 203 4.79 12.31 21.09
C ALA A 203 4.50 10.88 20.63
N GLN A 204 3.42 10.25 21.11
CA GLN A 204 2.97 8.94 20.65
C GLN A 204 2.43 8.99 19.23
N VAL A 205 1.67 10.02 18.86
CA VAL A 205 1.14 10.25 17.51
C VAL A 205 2.28 10.54 16.54
N ASP A 206 3.30 11.30 16.95
CA ASP A 206 4.51 11.55 16.16
C ASP A 206 5.35 10.29 16.01
N ALA A 207 5.51 9.50 17.08
CA ALA A 207 6.22 8.23 17.03
C ALA A 207 5.48 7.20 16.18
N LEU A 208 4.16 7.11 16.30
CA LEU A 208 3.29 6.29 15.46
C LEU A 208 3.29 6.80 14.02
N SER A 209 3.27 8.10 13.77
CA SER A 209 3.36 8.67 12.42
C SER A 209 4.72 8.41 11.80
N LYS A 210 5.83 8.55 12.53
CA LYS A 210 7.16 8.17 12.05
C LYS A 210 7.29 6.66 11.83
N LYS A 211 6.62 5.85 12.65
CA LYS A 211 6.57 4.39 12.48
C LYS A 211 5.67 3.98 11.33
N ILE A 212 4.56 4.69 11.10
CA ILE A 212 3.71 4.57 9.92
C ILE A 212 4.51 5.01 8.70
N ASP A 213 5.18 6.16 8.69
CA ASP A 213 6.08 6.61 7.64
C ASP A 213 7.21 5.60 7.38
N ALA A 214 7.79 5.00 8.43
CA ALA A 214 8.81 3.98 8.29
C ALA A 214 8.22 2.67 7.74
N LEU A 215 7.04 2.26 8.22
CA LEU A 215 6.32 1.09 7.73
C LEU A 215 5.88 1.28 6.27
N GLU A 216 5.35 2.44 5.93
CA GLU A 216 4.97 2.89 4.59
C GLU A 216 6.19 3.02 3.67
N ARG A 217 7.36 3.40 4.19
CA ARG A 217 8.65 3.31 3.48
C ARG A 217 9.14 1.87 3.31
N THR A 218 8.74 0.93 4.17
CA THR A 218 9.13 -0.50 4.12
C THR A 218 8.04 -1.43 3.58
N GLY A 219 6.84 -0.95 3.27
CA GLY A 219 5.71 -1.76 2.85
C GLY A 219 4.38 -1.00 2.89
N LYS A 220 3.82 -0.74 1.70
CA LYS A 220 2.49 -0.13 1.42
C LYS A 220 2.43 1.40 1.36
N ARG A 221 3.05 2.00 0.34
CA ARG A 221 2.65 3.30 -0.23
C ARG A 221 2.37 3.21 -1.74
N GLY A 222 1.62 2.18 -2.10
CA GLY A 222 0.93 1.99 -3.38
C GLY A 222 -0.33 1.19 -3.09
N GLY A 223 -1.34 1.22 -3.96
CA GLY A 223 -2.50 0.34 -3.82
C GLY A 223 -2.10 -1.12 -3.57
N LYS A 224 -2.96 -1.92 -2.94
CA LYS A 224 -2.72 -3.38 -2.88
C LYS A 224 -2.58 -3.89 -4.32
N MET A 225 -1.43 -4.50 -4.65
CA MET A 225 -1.20 -5.12 -5.97
C MET A 225 -2.31 -6.12 -6.25
N ARG A 226 -2.91 -6.02 -7.43
CA ARG A 226 -3.98 -6.91 -7.89
C ARG A 226 -3.57 -7.57 -9.18
N ILE A 227 -3.86 -8.85 -9.30
CA ILE A 227 -3.59 -9.64 -10.51
C ILE A 227 -4.91 -10.29 -10.93
N TYR A 228 -5.21 -10.27 -12.22
CA TYR A 228 -6.31 -11.02 -12.76
C TYR A 228 -5.99 -12.50 -12.79
N ASN A 229 -6.79 -13.27 -12.06
CA ASN A 229 -6.63 -14.70 -11.94
C ASN A 229 -7.61 -15.40 -12.89
N THR A 230 -7.10 -16.08 -13.92
CA THR A 230 -7.94 -16.83 -14.87
C THR A 230 -8.82 -17.85 -14.16
N LEU A 231 -8.32 -18.46 -13.07
CA LEU A 231 -9.08 -19.44 -12.29
C LEU A 231 -10.36 -18.86 -11.67
N THR A 232 -10.36 -17.58 -11.28
CA THR A 232 -11.51 -16.93 -10.63
C THR A 232 -12.22 -15.89 -11.50
N ASN A 233 -11.67 -15.59 -12.68
CA ASN A 233 -12.18 -14.64 -13.66
C ASN A 233 -12.34 -13.21 -13.09
N ARG A 234 -11.46 -12.79 -12.18
CA ARG A 234 -11.47 -11.45 -11.56
C ARG A 234 -10.06 -11.02 -11.13
N LYS A 235 -9.89 -9.73 -10.92
CA LYS A 235 -8.69 -9.18 -10.26
C LYS A 235 -8.75 -9.48 -8.77
N GLU A 236 -7.70 -10.08 -8.24
CA GLU A 236 -7.56 -10.47 -6.83
C GLU A 236 -6.33 -9.81 -6.24
N GLU A 237 -6.35 -9.51 -4.94
CA GLU A 237 -5.14 -9.07 -4.23
C GLU A 237 -4.04 -10.13 -4.36
N PHE A 238 -2.84 -9.70 -4.76
CA PHE A 238 -1.68 -10.57 -4.85
C PHE A 238 -1.09 -10.80 -3.46
N ILE A 239 -1.18 -12.05 -2.98
CA ILE A 239 -0.69 -12.49 -1.68
C ILE A 239 0.17 -13.73 -1.93
N PRO A 240 1.50 -13.61 -1.88
CA PRO A 240 2.38 -14.75 -2.08
C PRO A 240 2.18 -15.80 -0.99
N LEU A 241 2.43 -17.06 -1.34
CA LEU A 241 2.37 -18.23 -0.48
C LEU A 241 3.38 -18.10 0.66
N THR A 242 4.57 -17.57 0.37
CA THR A 242 5.60 -17.23 1.37
C THR A 242 5.86 -15.73 1.32
N SER A 243 5.71 -15.04 2.45
CA SER A 243 5.92 -13.59 2.54
C SER A 243 7.29 -13.19 1.97
N GLY A 244 7.30 -12.21 1.06
CA GLY A 244 8.51 -11.69 0.42
C GLY A 244 9.09 -12.56 -0.71
N LYS A 245 8.53 -13.73 -1.00
CA LYS A 245 9.01 -14.64 -2.05
C LYS A 245 7.92 -14.89 -3.09
N VAL A 246 8.31 -15.02 -4.35
CA VAL A 246 7.39 -15.37 -5.45
C VAL A 246 7.97 -16.50 -6.29
N MET A 247 7.23 -17.59 -6.36
CA MET A 247 7.54 -18.79 -7.11
C MET A 247 6.68 -18.81 -8.38
N MET A 248 7.31 -18.60 -9.54
CA MET A 248 6.62 -18.43 -10.82
C MET A 248 7.05 -19.49 -11.83
N TYR A 249 6.07 -20.12 -12.48
CA TYR A 249 6.26 -20.99 -13.64
C TYR A 249 5.57 -20.36 -14.85
N ALA A 250 6.24 -20.30 -16.00
CA ALA A 250 5.56 -20.01 -17.26
C ALA A 250 5.95 -21.05 -18.30
N CYS A 251 4.94 -21.63 -18.96
CA CYS A 251 5.17 -22.61 -20.02
C CYS A 251 6.00 -22.01 -21.15
N GLY A 252 7.08 -22.69 -21.51
CA GLY A 252 7.95 -22.27 -22.60
C GLY A 252 7.46 -22.76 -23.95
N VAL A 253 8.41 -22.97 -24.87
CA VAL A 253 8.12 -23.33 -26.26
C VAL A 253 8.48 -24.79 -26.55
N THR A 254 7.78 -25.38 -27.51
CA THR A 254 8.24 -26.61 -28.18
C THR A 254 9.32 -26.23 -29.19
N VAL A 255 10.52 -26.77 -29.03
CA VAL A 255 11.71 -26.39 -29.82
C VAL A 255 11.82 -27.19 -31.13
N TYR A 256 10.84 -26.99 -32.01
CA TYR A 256 10.81 -27.65 -33.34
C TYR A 256 10.94 -26.67 -34.52
N ASP A 257 10.83 -25.36 -34.29
CA ASP A 257 10.89 -24.37 -35.35
C ASP A 257 11.28 -22.98 -34.81
N TYR A 258 11.50 -22.02 -35.70
CA TYR A 258 11.75 -20.62 -35.33
C TYR A 258 10.56 -19.99 -34.60
N CYS A 259 10.87 -19.11 -33.65
CA CYS A 259 9.85 -18.40 -32.91
C CYS A 259 9.20 -17.29 -33.71
N HIS A 260 7.90 -17.11 -33.49
CA HIS A 260 7.11 -16.01 -34.05
C HIS A 260 6.80 -14.96 -32.99
N ILE A 261 6.25 -13.82 -33.43
CA ILE A 261 5.92 -12.67 -32.56
C ILE A 261 4.98 -13.09 -31.40
N GLY A 262 4.09 -14.07 -31.60
CA GLY A 262 3.31 -14.66 -30.49
C GLY A 262 4.14 -15.22 -29.34
N HIS A 263 5.25 -15.92 -29.62
CA HIS A 263 6.17 -16.40 -28.59
C HIS A 263 6.94 -15.26 -27.93
N ALA A 264 7.36 -14.26 -28.72
CA ALA A 264 7.99 -13.05 -28.19
C ALA A 264 7.09 -12.34 -27.19
N ARG A 265 5.80 -12.20 -27.50
CA ARG A 265 4.82 -11.58 -26.61
C ARG A 265 4.75 -12.28 -25.26
N SER A 266 4.61 -13.60 -25.26
CA SER A 266 4.55 -14.36 -24.01
C SER A 266 5.84 -14.19 -23.20
N ALA A 267 6.99 -14.36 -23.84
CA ALA A 267 8.29 -14.23 -23.18
C ALA A 267 8.54 -12.83 -22.59
N ILE A 268 8.18 -11.76 -23.31
CA ILE A 268 8.30 -10.37 -22.87
C ILE A 268 7.36 -10.08 -21.69
N VAL A 269 6.11 -10.56 -21.74
CA VAL A 269 5.14 -10.36 -20.66
C VAL A 269 5.65 -10.95 -19.34
N PHE A 270 6.11 -12.20 -19.34
CA PHE A 270 6.63 -12.83 -18.12
C PHE A 270 7.98 -12.26 -17.67
N ASP A 271 8.79 -11.75 -18.59
CA ASP A 271 9.99 -10.98 -18.25
C ASP A 271 9.63 -9.66 -17.51
N VAL A 272 8.64 -8.90 -18.00
CA VAL A 272 8.17 -7.68 -17.33
C VAL A 272 7.53 -7.98 -15.98
N ILE A 273 6.71 -9.03 -15.87
CA ILE A 273 6.13 -9.47 -14.59
C ILE A 273 7.23 -9.76 -13.58
N ARG A 274 8.25 -10.55 -13.95
CA ARG A 274 9.40 -10.84 -13.09
C ARG A 274 10.15 -9.57 -12.68
N ARG A 275 10.44 -8.68 -13.63
CA ARG A 275 11.15 -7.41 -13.38
C ARG A 275 10.37 -6.52 -12.42
N TYR A 276 9.06 -6.41 -12.59
CA TYR A 276 8.22 -5.61 -11.72
C TYR A 276 8.11 -6.19 -10.31
N LEU A 277 7.95 -7.51 -10.17
CA LEU A 277 7.97 -8.17 -8.86
C LEU A 277 9.31 -7.95 -8.14
N LYS A 278 10.44 -8.03 -8.85
CA LYS A 278 11.76 -7.69 -8.30
C LYS A 278 11.86 -6.21 -7.93
N HIS A 279 11.31 -5.29 -8.74
CA HIS A 279 11.22 -3.86 -8.43
C HIS A 279 10.44 -3.59 -7.14
N LYS A 280 9.35 -4.34 -6.89
CA LYS A 280 8.59 -4.28 -5.63
C LYS A 280 9.29 -4.96 -4.43
N GLY A 281 10.50 -5.49 -4.62
CA GLY A 281 11.32 -6.07 -3.57
C GLY A 281 11.07 -7.55 -3.28
N PHE A 282 10.34 -8.27 -4.13
CA PHE A 282 10.16 -9.70 -3.98
C PHE A 282 11.42 -10.48 -4.40
N ASP A 283 11.72 -11.54 -3.66
CA ASP A 283 12.66 -12.59 -4.08
C ASP A 283 11.92 -13.55 -5.03
N VAL A 284 12.17 -13.41 -6.34
CA VAL A 284 11.43 -14.12 -7.38
C VAL A 284 12.27 -15.27 -7.93
N LYS A 285 11.76 -16.51 -7.81
CA LYS A 285 12.25 -17.68 -8.55
C LYS A 285 11.34 -17.95 -9.74
N TYR A 286 11.88 -17.75 -10.94
CA TYR A 286 11.17 -17.96 -12.20
C TYR A 286 11.68 -19.21 -12.91
N VAL A 287 10.76 -20.10 -13.29
CA VAL A 287 11.04 -21.33 -14.04
C VAL A 287 10.30 -21.28 -15.38
N ARG A 288 11.00 -21.63 -16.46
CA ARG A 288 10.42 -21.74 -17.81
C ARG A 288 11.00 -22.96 -18.51
N ASN A 289 10.17 -23.94 -18.84
CA ASN A 289 10.67 -25.16 -19.49
C ASN A 289 10.98 -24.98 -20.98
N PHE A 290 11.64 -25.97 -21.55
CA PHE A 290 11.62 -26.26 -22.97
C PHE A 290 11.04 -27.66 -23.18
N THR A 291 10.07 -27.77 -24.08
CA THR A 291 9.60 -29.07 -24.55
C THR A 291 10.50 -29.49 -25.69
N ASP A 292 11.48 -30.34 -25.38
CA ASP A 292 12.51 -30.88 -26.27
C ASP A 292 12.19 -32.31 -26.77
N ILE A 293 10.99 -32.80 -26.45
CA ILE A 293 10.41 -34.04 -26.97
C ILE A 293 8.92 -33.83 -27.26
N ASP A 294 8.52 -33.96 -28.54
CA ASP A 294 7.11 -33.87 -28.95
C ASP A 294 6.94 -34.48 -30.36
N ASP A 295 5.70 -34.81 -30.73
CA ASP A 295 5.32 -35.24 -32.08
C ASP A 295 5.83 -34.26 -33.15
N LYS A 296 5.77 -32.95 -32.90
CA LYS A 296 6.26 -31.92 -33.84
C LYS A 296 7.78 -31.97 -34.03
N ILE A 297 8.54 -32.28 -32.99
CA ILE A 297 10.01 -32.38 -33.06
C ILE A 297 10.41 -33.62 -33.86
N ILE A 298 9.75 -34.75 -33.61
CA ILE A 298 9.98 -36.00 -34.35
C ILE A 298 9.69 -35.81 -35.84
N ASN A 299 8.55 -35.21 -36.17
CA ASN A 299 8.17 -34.91 -37.55
C ASN A 299 9.16 -33.96 -38.22
N LYS A 300 9.63 -32.93 -37.50
CA LYS A 300 10.62 -31.99 -38.00
C LYS A 300 11.98 -32.66 -38.25
N ALA A 301 12.41 -33.56 -37.37
CA ALA A 301 13.64 -34.34 -37.54
C ALA A 301 13.60 -35.18 -38.83
N GLN A 302 12.47 -35.84 -39.09
CA GLN A 302 12.26 -36.58 -40.33
C GLN A 302 12.30 -35.67 -41.57
N GLN A 303 11.70 -34.48 -41.50
CA GLN A 303 11.72 -33.50 -42.59
C GLN A 303 13.12 -32.94 -42.88
N GLU A 304 13.92 -32.67 -41.84
CA GLU A 304 15.27 -32.09 -41.99
C GLU A 304 16.37 -33.15 -42.17
N GLY A 305 16.05 -34.45 -42.02
CA GLY A 305 17.02 -35.53 -42.12
C GLY A 305 18.06 -35.53 -41.00
N ILE A 306 17.71 -35.03 -39.81
CA ILE A 306 18.57 -34.98 -38.62
C ILE A 306 17.88 -35.63 -37.41
N THR A 307 18.62 -35.91 -36.35
CA THR A 307 18.05 -36.51 -35.13
C THR A 307 17.14 -35.53 -34.39
N TRP A 308 16.15 -36.05 -33.66
CA TRP A 308 15.21 -35.23 -32.89
C TRP A 308 15.91 -34.38 -31.82
N ASP A 309 16.98 -34.89 -31.20
CA ASP A 309 17.78 -34.14 -30.22
C ASP A 309 18.59 -33.03 -30.88
N ALA A 310 19.04 -33.21 -32.13
CA ALA A 310 19.70 -32.16 -32.90
C ALA A 310 18.72 -31.05 -33.30
N VAL A 311 17.46 -31.39 -33.66
CA VAL A 311 16.38 -30.42 -33.87
C VAL A 311 16.15 -29.59 -32.61
N ALA A 312 15.95 -30.26 -31.47
CA ALA A 312 15.71 -29.57 -30.20
C ALA A 312 16.87 -28.63 -29.84
N LYS A 313 18.12 -29.11 -29.88
CA LYS A 313 19.31 -28.28 -29.62
C LYS A 313 19.41 -27.07 -30.55
N LYS A 314 19.20 -27.28 -31.87
CA LYS A 314 19.22 -26.21 -32.88
C LYS A 314 18.19 -25.14 -32.55
N TYR A 315 16.93 -25.52 -32.34
CA TYR A 315 15.86 -24.53 -32.13
C TYR A 315 15.85 -23.92 -30.73
N THR A 316 16.40 -24.60 -29.71
CA THR A 316 16.72 -23.97 -28.42
C THR A 316 17.78 -22.87 -28.59
N TYR A 317 18.85 -23.13 -29.35
CA TYR A 317 19.85 -22.10 -29.64
C TYR A 317 19.24 -20.91 -30.38
N GLU A 318 18.40 -21.19 -31.38
CA GLU A 318 17.74 -20.15 -32.16
C GLU A 318 16.70 -19.36 -31.35
N TYR A 319 16.02 -20.01 -30.40
CA TYR A 319 15.17 -19.35 -29.41
C TYR A 319 15.97 -18.32 -28.62
N TYR A 320 17.12 -18.70 -28.06
CA TYR A 320 17.95 -17.76 -27.29
C TYR A 320 18.41 -16.60 -28.15
N ARG A 321 18.87 -16.88 -29.37
CA ARG A 321 19.30 -15.83 -30.32
C ARG A 321 18.21 -14.80 -30.59
N ASP A 322 16.97 -15.24 -30.76
CA ASP A 322 15.85 -14.35 -31.04
C ASP A 322 15.40 -13.59 -29.78
N MET A 323 15.35 -14.25 -28.63
CA MET A 323 14.91 -13.67 -27.35
C MET A 323 15.94 -12.69 -26.76
N ASP A 324 17.24 -12.94 -26.97
CA ASP A 324 18.33 -12.05 -26.55
C ASP A 324 18.25 -10.70 -27.26
N ARG A 325 17.95 -10.71 -28.57
CA ARG A 325 17.76 -9.47 -29.33
C ARG A 325 16.60 -8.65 -28.76
N LEU A 326 15.53 -9.29 -28.31
CA LEU A 326 14.37 -8.65 -27.66
C LEU A 326 14.59 -8.30 -26.17
N GLY A 327 15.80 -8.53 -25.64
CA GLY A 327 16.15 -8.23 -24.26
C GLY A 327 15.45 -9.10 -23.21
N VAL A 328 14.95 -10.27 -23.59
CA VAL A 328 14.31 -11.21 -22.66
C VAL A 328 15.39 -11.90 -21.82
N GLY A 329 15.32 -11.73 -20.49
CA GLY A 329 16.24 -12.40 -19.58
C GLY A 329 16.05 -13.91 -19.53
N ARG A 330 17.09 -14.64 -19.11
CA ARG A 330 16.98 -16.08 -18.77
C ARG A 330 16.09 -16.26 -17.54
N ALA A 331 15.31 -17.34 -17.51
CA ALA A 331 14.67 -17.77 -16.26
C ALA A 331 15.73 -18.23 -15.24
N ASP A 332 15.36 -18.33 -13.96
CA ASP A 332 16.26 -18.82 -12.92
C ASP A 332 16.53 -20.33 -13.08
N VAL A 333 15.56 -21.07 -13.66
CA VAL A 333 15.72 -22.46 -14.09
C VAL A 333 15.01 -22.66 -15.43
N GLU A 334 15.68 -23.33 -16.37
CA GLU A 334 15.15 -23.65 -17.69
C GLU A 334 15.18 -25.16 -17.98
N PRO A 335 14.30 -25.95 -17.36
CA PRO A 335 14.37 -27.41 -17.43
C PRO A 335 13.96 -27.93 -18.83
N MET A 336 14.65 -28.96 -19.30
CA MET A 336 14.30 -29.70 -20.52
C MET A 336 13.42 -30.89 -20.16
N ALA A 337 12.34 -31.15 -20.88
CA ALA A 337 11.44 -32.27 -20.58
C ALA A 337 12.17 -33.63 -20.52
N THR A 338 13.15 -33.87 -21.40
CA THR A 338 13.93 -35.13 -21.40
C THR A 338 14.80 -35.36 -20.15
N GLU A 339 15.05 -34.33 -19.34
CA GLU A 339 15.83 -34.45 -18.09
C GLU A 339 14.98 -34.93 -16.89
N TYR A 340 13.64 -34.91 -17.01
CA TYR A 340 12.71 -35.16 -15.90
C TYR A 340 11.79 -36.36 -16.13
N ILE A 341 12.21 -37.29 -17.00
CA ILE A 341 11.44 -38.50 -17.33
C ILE A 341 11.15 -39.35 -16.08
N GLY A 342 12.12 -39.44 -15.16
CA GLY A 342 11.96 -40.16 -13.90
C GLY A 342 10.82 -39.59 -13.05
N GLU A 343 10.81 -38.28 -12.85
CA GLU A 343 9.76 -37.57 -12.13
C GLU A 343 8.39 -37.73 -12.81
N MET A 344 8.32 -37.67 -14.15
CA MET A 344 7.09 -37.90 -14.89
C MET A 344 6.55 -39.32 -14.65
N ILE A 345 7.41 -40.34 -14.74
CA ILE A 345 7.02 -41.74 -14.48
C ILE A 345 6.49 -41.89 -13.05
N ASP A 346 7.13 -41.27 -12.06
CA ASP A 346 6.70 -41.40 -10.66
C ASP A 346 5.34 -40.72 -10.40
N ILE A 347 5.07 -39.58 -11.04
CA ILE A 347 3.75 -38.94 -10.98
C ILE A 347 2.69 -39.83 -11.63
N VAL A 348 2.99 -40.42 -12.79
CA VAL A 348 2.04 -41.30 -13.50
C VAL A 348 1.74 -42.56 -12.69
N LYS A 349 2.74 -43.19 -12.04
CA LYS A 349 2.52 -44.29 -11.09
C LYS A 349 1.57 -43.87 -9.97
N GLY A 350 1.84 -42.73 -9.32
CA GLY A 350 0.99 -42.24 -8.23
C GLY A 350 -0.45 -41.93 -8.69
N LEU A 351 -0.63 -41.45 -9.91
CA LEU A 351 -1.97 -41.24 -10.49
C LEU A 351 -2.69 -42.57 -10.75
N ILE A 352 -1.99 -43.62 -11.20
CA ILE A 352 -2.56 -44.97 -11.34
C ILE A 352 -2.94 -45.54 -9.98
N ASP A 353 -2.06 -45.45 -8.98
CA ASP A 353 -2.29 -45.97 -7.63
C ASP A 353 -3.51 -45.31 -6.97
N LYS A 354 -3.69 -44.00 -7.22
CA LYS A 354 -4.87 -43.24 -6.79
C LYS A 354 -6.08 -43.45 -7.69
N GLY A 355 -5.94 -44.20 -8.77
CA GLY A 355 -6.96 -44.55 -9.76
C GLY A 355 -7.45 -43.40 -10.63
N TYR A 356 -6.66 -42.33 -10.77
CA TYR A 356 -6.87 -41.20 -11.70
C TYR A 356 -6.26 -41.46 -13.08
N ALA A 357 -5.52 -42.55 -13.25
CA ALA A 357 -4.99 -42.96 -14.54
C ALA A 357 -5.21 -44.46 -14.77
N TYR A 358 -5.18 -44.88 -16.03
CA TYR A 358 -5.24 -46.28 -16.42
C TYR A 358 -4.33 -46.55 -17.62
N GLU A 359 -3.82 -47.77 -17.67
CA GLU A 359 -2.98 -48.27 -18.76
C GLU A 359 -3.82 -49.07 -19.76
N VAL A 360 -3.47 -48.96 -21.05
CA VAL A 360 -3.99 -49.75 -22.16
C VAL A 360 -2.94 -49.82 -23.29
N ASP A 361 -2.51 -51.04 -23.63
CA ASP A 361 -1.56 -51.35 -24.70
C ASP A 361 -0.24 -50.55 -24.68
N GLY A 362 0.29 -50.29 -23.47
CA GLY A 362 1.50 -49.52 -23.20
C GLY A 362 1.31 -48.00 -23.20
N ASN A 363 0.07 -47.52 -23.32
CA ASN A 363 -0.28 -46.11 -23.18
C ASN A 363 -0.94 -45.89 -21.82
N VAL A 364 -0.67 -44.76 -21.18
CA VAL A 364 -1.32 -44.39 -19.93
C VAL A 364 -2.13 -43.12 -20.15
N TYR A 365 -3.41 -43.17 -19.79
CA TYR A 365 -4.34 -42.05 -19.92
C TYR A 365 -4.79 -41.55 -18.55
N PHE A 366 -4.99 -40.23 -18.43
CA PHE A 366 -5.66 -39.62 -17.29
C PHE A 366 -7.17 -39.79 -17.45
N LYS A 367 -7.84 -40.24 -16.38
CA LYS A 367 -9.28 -40.44 -16.32
C LYS A 367 -9.97 -39.13 -15.89
N VAL A 368 -10.40 -38.33 -16.87
CA VAL A 368 -10.96 -36.99 -16.64
C VAL A 368 -12.21 -37.04 -15.76
N ASP A 369 -13.11 -37.99 -16.00
CA ASP A 369 -14.37 -38.12 -15.26
C ASP A 369 -14.19 -38.31 -13.74
N LYS A 370 -13.03 -38.83 -13.30
CA LYS A 370 -12.75 -38.98 -11.87
C LYS A 370 -12.40 -37.66 -11.18
N PHE A 371 -11.91 -36.67 -11.93
CA PHE A 371 -11.56 -35.36 -11.39
C PHE A 371 -12.75 -34.42 -11.56
N SER A 372 -13.61 -34.35 -10.53
CA SER A 372 -14.87 -33.59 -10.57
C SER A 372 -14.73 -32.09 -10.83
N GLU A 373 -13.54 -31.54 -10.58
CA GLU A 373 -13.23 -30.13 -10.80
C GLU A 373 -12.66 -29.83 -12.20
N TYR A 374 -12.58 -30.81 -13.10
CA TYR A 374 -12.06 -30.61 -14.45
C TYR A 374 -12.87 -29.57 -15.22
N GLY A 375 -12.19 -28.56 -15.78
CA GLY A 375 -12.82 -27.41 -16.44
C GLY A 375 -12.89 -26.15 -15.58
N LYS A 376 -12.44 -26.22 -14.32
CA LYS A 376 -12.47 -25.06 -13.42
C LYS A 376 -11.62 -23.89 -13.90
N LEU A 377 -10.56 -24.09 -14.70
CA LEU A 377 -9.76 -22.99 -15.22
C LEU A 377 -10.41 -22.35 -16.45
N SER A 378 -10.79 -23.17 -17.41
CA SER A 378 -11.32 -22.76 -18.72
C SER A 378 -12.77 -22.30 -18.68
N LYS A 379 -13.53 -22.66 -17.64
CA LYS A 379 -14.97 -22.38 -17.47
C LYS A 379 -15.84 -22.95 -18.60
N ARG A 380 -15.34 -23.94 -19.33
CA ARG A 380 -16.09 -24.62 -20.38
C ARG A 380 -16.96 -25.70 -19.77
N ASP A 381 -18.17 -25.85 -20.30
CA ASP A 381 -19.01 -27.00 -19.98
C ASP A 381 -18.52 -28.25 -20.73
N LYS A 382 -18.81 -29.45 -20.21
CA LYS A 382 -18.37 -30.73 -20.81
C LYS A 382 -18.76 -30.85 -22.29
N GLU A 383 -19.93 -30.35 -22.67
CA GLU A 383 -20.43 -30.37 -24.05
C GLU A 383 -19.61 -29.49 -25.00
N GLU A 384 -19.18 -28.30 -24.56
CA GLU A 384 -18.32 -27.41 -25.33
C GLU A 384 -16.90 -27.98 -25.50
N MET A 385 -16.40 -28.67 -24.46
CA MET A 385 -15.10 -29.35 -24.51
C MET A 385 -15.10 -30.49 -25.53
N ILE A 386 -16.16 -31.29 -25.56
CA ILE A 386 -16.34 -32.40 -26.51
C ILE A 386 -16.50 -31.87 -27.94
N ALA A 387 -17.29 -30.81 -28.15
CA ALA A 387 -17.47 -30.20 -29.48
C ALA A 387 -16.17 -29.56 -30.03
N GLY A 388 -15.29 -29.08 -29.15
CA GLY A 388 -13.98 -28.51 -29.51
C GLY A 388 -12.88 -29.54 -29.76
N ALA A 389 -13.05 -30.79 -29.33
CA ALA A 389 -12.09 -31.88 -29.52
C ALA A 389 -12.12 -32.40 -30.97
N ARG A 390 -11.63 -31.58 -31.91
CA ARG A 390 -11.34 -31.96 -33.31
C ARG A 390 -10.09 -32.86 -33.39
N VAL A 391 -10.06 -33.97 -32.67
CA VAL A 391 -8.97 -34.96 -32.71
C VAL A 391 -9.55 -36.31 -33.11
N GLU A 392 -8.85 -37.07 -33.95
CA GLU A 392 -9.15 -38.49 -34.19
C GLU A 392 -9.36 -39.18 -32.84
N VAL A 393 -10.56 -39.72 -32.63
CA VAL A 393 -10.92 -40.40 -31.38
C VAL A 393 -10.08 -41.66 -31.31
N ASP A 394 -9.06 -41.66 -30.45
CA ASP A 394 -8.34 -42.89 -30.14
C ASP A 394 -9.31 -43.84 -29.42
N GLU A 395 -9.75 -44.88 -30.14
CA GLU A 395 -10.76 -45.85 -29.67
C GLU A 395 -10.35 -46.56 -28.36
N ARG A 396 -9.08 -46.50 -27.98
CA ARG A 396 -8.56 -47.08 -26.72
C ARG A 396 -8.94 -46.25 -25.49
N LYS A 397 -9.33 -44.99 -25.66
CA LYS A 397 -9.75 -44.14 -24.55
C LYS A 397 -11.12 -44.58 -24.04
N LYS A 398 -11.25 -44.73 -22.72
CA LYS A 398 -12.52 -45.01 -22.05
C LYS A 398 -13.47 -43.81 -22.10
N ASP A 399 -12.94 -42.60 -22.16
CA ASP A 399 -13.67 -41.35 -22.36
C ASP A 399 -12.93 -40.50 -23.42
N PRO A 400 -13.63 -39.89 -24.41
CA PRO A 400 -13.01 -39.02 -25.40
C PRO A 400 -12.17 -37.86 -24.84
N MET A 401 -12.49 -37.38 -23.62
CA MET A 401 -11.77 -36.32 -22.92
C MET A 401 -10.49 -36.79 -22.24
N ASP A 402 -10.32 -38.10 -22.04
CA ASP A 402 -9.09 -38.64 -21.46
C ASP A 402 -7.88 -38.26 -22.32
N PHE A 403 -6.80 -37.84 -21.66
CA PHE A 403 -5.58 -37.39 -22.33
C PHE A 403 -4.38 -38.24 -21.92
N ALA A 404 -3.43 -38.39 -22.86
CA ALA A 404 -2.26 -39.23 -22.65
C ALA A 404 -1.32 -38.61 -21.61
N LEU A 405 -0.94 -39.41 -20.62
CA LEU A 405 0.15 -39.16 -19.67
C LEU A 405 1.46 -39.78 -20.18
N TRP A 406 1.35 -40.97 -20.77
CA TRP A 406 2.45 -41.71 -21.37
C TRP A 406 1.98 -42.33 -22.68
N LYS A 407 2.76 -42.17 -23.76
CA LYS A 407 2.49 -42.73 -25.07
C LYS A 407 3.53 -43.80 -25.38
N ARG A 408 3.08 -44.97 -25.84
CA ARG A 408 3.98 -45.98 -26.40
C ARG A 408 4.65 -45.42 -27.66
N SER A 409 5.97 -45.49 -27.72
CA SER A 409 6.72 -45.02 -28.89
C SER A 409 6.69 -46.05 -30.01
N LYS A 410 6.67 -45.59 -31.26
CA LYS A 410 6.84 -46.46 -32.44
C LYS A 410 8.31 -46.83 -32.62
N GLU A 411 8.59 -47.83 -33.44
CA GLU A 411 9.95 -48.19 -33.81
C GLU A 411 10.67 -47.01 -34.48
N GLY A 412 11.87 -46.68 -34.00
CA GLY A 412 12.66 -45.54 -34.47
C GLY A 412 12.28 -44.18 -33.85
N GLU A 413 11.21 -44.09 -33.06
CA GLU A 413 10.91 -42.88 -32.26
C GLU A 413 11.72 -42.85 -30.96
N PRO A 414 12.03 -41.65 -30.41
CA PRO A 414 12.57 -41.51 -29.07
C PRO A 414 11.72 -42.25 -28.03
N SER A 415 12.38 -42.98 -27.14
CA SER A 415 11.73 -43.76 -26.10
C SER A 415 12.59 -43.91 -24.84
N TRP A 416 11.91 -44.11 -23.72
CA TRP A 416 12.46 -44.39 -22.41
C TRP A 416 11.75 -45.59 -21.80
N ASP A 417 12.46 -46.34 -20.96
CA ASP A 417 11.89 -47.46 -20.21
C ASP A 417 10.93 -46.95 -19.13
N SER A 418 9.78 -47.62 -19.01
CA SER A 418 8.78 -47.33 -17.98
C SER A 418 8.10 -48.62 -17.51
N PRO A 419 7.37 -48.60 -16.38
CA PRO A 419 6.58 -49.76 -15.93
C PRO A 419 5.54 -50.25 -16.93
N TRP A 420 5.19 -49.44 -17.93
CA TRP A 420 4.19 -49.73 -18.96
C TRP A 420 4.82 -50.07 -20.32
N GLY A 421 6.14 -50.30 -20.35
CA GLY A 421 6.91 -50.52 -21.57
C GLY A 421 7.59 -49.26 -22.10
N THR A 422 8.29 -49.39 -23.23
CA THR A 422 9.05 -48.29 -23.85
C THR A 422 8.11 -47.24 -24.43
N GLY A 423 8.30 -45.98 -24.05
CA GLY A 423 7.47 -44.89 -24.55
C GLY A 423 8.03 -43.51 -24.24
N ARG A 424 7.17 -42.51 -24.27
CA ARG A 424 7.51 -41.11 -24.04
C ARG A 424 6.38 -40.37 -23.31
N PRO A 425 6.67 -39.27 -22.63
CA PRO A 425 5.65 -38.50 -21.93
C PRO A 425 4.62 -37.90 -22.90
N GLY A 426 3.40 -37.68 -22.40
CA GLY A 426 2.44 -36.80 -23.03
C GLY A 426 2.74 -35.33 -22.70
N TRP A 427 2.47 -34.42 -23.62
CA TRP A 427 2.84 -32.99 -23.52
C TRP A 427 2.53 -32.32 -22.16
N HIS A 428 1.40 -32.67 -21.54
CA HIS A 428 0.95 -32.03 -20.29
C HIS A 428 1.75 -32.45 -19.05
N ILE A 429 2.18 -33.73 -18.97
CA ILE A 429 2.81 -34.26 -17.75
C ILE A 429 4.19 -33.64 -17.49
N GLU A 430 4.82 -33.14 -18.55
CA GLU A 430 6.13 -32.50 -18.50
C GLU A 430 6.13 -31.30 -17.56
N CYS A 431 5.22 -30.34 -17.81
CA CYS A 431 5.11 -29.11 -17.03
C CYS A 431 4.73 -29.38 -15.57
N THR A 432 3.82 -30.34 -15.34
CA THR A 432 3.49 -30.83 -13.99
C THR A 432 4.72 -31.34 -13.24
N ALA A 433 5.52 -32.23 -13.84
CA ALA A 433 6.69 -32.80 -13.19
C ALA A 433 7.78 -31.73 -12.92
N MET A 434 8.11 -30.92 -13.92
CA MET A 434 9.17 -29.92 -13.81
C MET A 434 8.82 -28.81 -12.82
N SER A 435 7.58 -28.30 -12.85
CA SER A 435 7.13 -27.26 -11.92
C SER A 435 7.11 -27.75 -10.47
N ILE A 436 6.58 -28.95 -10.19
CA ILE A 436 6.57 -29.53 -8.84
C ILE A 436 8.00 -29.71 -8.32
N LYS A 437 8.90 -30.23 -9.17
CA LYS A 437 10.30 -30.45 -8.81
C LYS A 437 11.02 -29.17 -8.39
N HIS A 438 10.77 -28.06 -9.08
CA HIS A 438 11.49 -26.81 -8.86
C HIS A 438 10.80 -25.85 -7.90
N LEU A 439 9.47 -25.88 -7.82
CA LEU A 439 8.67 -24.90 -7.07
C LEU A 439 7.90 -25.51 -5.89
N GLY A 440 7.79 -26.84 -5.83
CA GLY A 440 7.00 -27.56 -4.84
C GLY A 440 5.58 -27.85 -5.34
N GLU A 441 4.81 -28.56 -4.50
CA GLU A 441 3.45 -29.03 -4.82
C GLU A 441 2.41 -27.91 -4.97
N SER A 442 2.72 -26.71 -4.45
CA SER A 442 1.90 -25.50 -4.57
C SER A 442 2.82 -24.28 -4.71
N PHE A 443 2.54 -23.39 -5.67
CA PHE A 443 3.30 -22.15 -5.88
C PHE A 443 2.41 -20.94 -6.24
N ASP A 444 3.04 -19.79 -6.47
CA ASP A 444 2.34 -18.51 -6.59
C ASP A 444 1.70 -18.31 -7.95
N ILE A 445 2.51 -18.26 -9.01
CA ILE A 445 2.07 -17.85 -10.35
C ILE A 445 2.35 -18.95 -11.36
N HIS A 446 1.32 -19.39 -12.08
CA HIS A 446 1.44 -20.19 -13.29
C HIS A 446 0.97 -19.37 -14.49
N GLY A 447 1.72 -19.32 -15.58
CA GLY A 447 1.28 -18.60 -16.76
C GLY A 447 1.70 -19.14 -18.12
N GLY A 448 1.12 -18.54 -19.16
CA GLY A 448 1.39 -18.86 -20.56
C GLY A 448 0.50 -18.07 -21.53
N GLY A 449 0.47 -18.47 -22.80
CA GLY A 449 -0.47 -17.91 -23.78
C GLY A 449 -1.93 -18.29 -23.47
N ALA A 450 -2.90 -17.48 -23.90
CA ALA A 450 -4.32 -17.79 -23.70
C ALA A 450 -4.79 -19.09 -24.37
N ASP A 451 -4.06 -19.60 -25.36
CA ASP A 451 -4.27 -20.93 -25.95
C ASP A 451 -3.90 -22.08 -25.02
N LEU A 452 -3.05 -21.84 -24.02
CA LEU A 452 -2.67 -22.85 -23.04
C LEU A 452 -3.71 -23.03 -21.93
N ILE A 453 -4.67 -22.11 -21.77
CA ILE A 453 -5.79 -22.26 -20.81
C ILE A 453 -6.45 -23.62 -20.97
N PHE A 454 -6.74 -24.02 -22.21
CA PHE A 454 -7.31 -25.32 -22.52
C PHE A 454 -6.75 -25.87 -23.85
N PRO A 455 -6.32 -27.14 -23.90
CA PRO A 455 -6.41 -28.13 -22.81
C PRO A 455 -5.21 -28.10 -21.85
N HIS A 456 -4.12 -27.39 -22.15
CA HIS A 456 -2.82 -27.62 -21.52
C HIS A 456 -2.81 -27.39 -20.00
N HIS A 457 -3.08 -26.17 -19.54
CA HIS A 457 -3.07 -25.81 -18.12
C HIS A 457 -4.22 -26.47 -17.34
N GLU A 458 -5.37 -26.72 -17.98
CA GLU A 458 -6.47 -27.49 -17.36
C GLU A 458 -6.00 -28.93 -17.03
N ASN A 459 -5.26 -29.55 -17.94
CA ASN A 459 -4.68 -30.88 -17.74
C ASN A 459 -3.60 -30.87 -16.67
N GLU A 460 -2.77 -29.84 -16.60
CA GLU A 460 -1.75 -29.70 -15.55
C GLU A 460 -2.36 -29.57 -14.15
N ILE A 461 -3.44 -28.79 -14.02
CA ILE A 461 -4.21 -28.72 -12.76
C ILE A 461 -4.72 -30.11 -12.40
N ALA A 462 -5.37 -30.80 -13.33
CA ALA A 462 -5.95 -32.12 -13.06
C ALA A 462 -4.89 -33.14 -12.64
N GLN A 463 -3.75 -33.19 -13.34
CA GLN A 463 -2.61 -34.03 -12.99
C GLN A 463 -2.03 -33.69 -11.61
N SER A 464 -1.71 -32.42 -11.39
CA SER A 464 -0.99 -31.97 -10.20
C SER A 464 -1.84 -32.08 -8.94
N GLU A 465 -3.10 -31.67 -9.00
CA GLU A 465 -3.98 -31.70 -7.83
C GLU A 465 -4.47 -33.12 -7.52
N ALA A 466 -4.70 -33.98 -8.53
CA ALA A 466 -4.96 -35.40 -8.28
C ALA A 466 -3.75 -36.13 -7.68
N PHE A 467 -2.53 -35.76 -8.13
CA PHE A 467 -1.30 -36.35 -7.62
C PHE A 467 -0.92 -35.84 -6.22
N THR A 468 -1.10 -34.56 -5.91
CA THR A 468 -0.65 -33.97 -4.63
C THR A 468 -1.76 -33.84 -3.58
N GLY A 469 -3.02 -33.74 -4.02
CA GLY A 469 -4.15 -33.39 -3.15
C GLY A 469 -4.15 -31.92 -2.68
N LYS A 470 -3.33 -31.05 -3.29
CA LYS A 470 -3.17 -29.63 -2.94
C LYS A 470 -3.47 -28.75 -4.14
N PRO A 471 -3.89 -27.48 -3.94
CA PRO A 471 -4.00 -26.52 -5.04
C PRO A 471 -2.66 -26.31 -5.74
N PHE A 472 -2.64 -26.38 -7.07
CA PHE A 472 -1.39 -26.38 -7.83
C PHE A 472 -0.72 -24.99 -7.90
N ALA A 473 -1.47 -23.99 -8.33
CA ALA A 473 -1.01 -22.59 -8.38
C ALA A 473 -2.09 -21.63 -7.89
N ARG A 474 -1.69 -20.56 -7.19
CA ARG A 474 -2.64 -19.56 -6.66
C ARG A 474 -3.18 -18.62 -7.74
N TYR A 475 -2.32 -18.17 -8.63
CA TYR A 475 -2.64 -17.18 -9.67
C TYR A 475 -2.31 -17.74 -11.06
N TRP A 476 -3.32 -17.80 -11.92
CA TRP A 476 -3.18 -18.19 -13.31
C TRP A 476 -3.20 -16.96 -14.22
N ILE A 477 -2.09 -16.71 -14.91
CA ILE A 477 -1.87 -15.50 -15.73
C ILE A 477 -1.73 -15.90 -17.20
N HIS A 478 -2.59 -15.35 -18.07
CA HIS A 478 -2.56 -15.66 -19.50
C HIS A 478 -2.49 -14.41 -20.37
N ASN A 479 -1.52 -14.38 -21.30
CA ASN A 479 -1.42 -13.28 -22.27
C ASN A 479 -2.34 -13.48 -23.48
N GLY A 480 -2.89 -12.39 -24.00
CA GLY A 480 -3.75 -12.36 -25.17
C GLY A 480 -3.03 -12.72 -26.46
N PHE A 481 -3.83 -12.99 -27.50
CA PHE A 481 -3.33 -13.37 -28.83
C PHE A 481 -2.78 -12.20 -29.63
N ILE A 482 -1.98 -12.52 -30.64
CA ILE A 482 -1.64 -11.59 -31.72
C ILE A 482 -2.58 -11.87 -32.89
N THR A 483 -3.19 -10.82 -33.42
CA THR A 483 -4.09 -10.86 -34.56
C THR A 483 -3.48 -10.12 -35.76
N ILE A 484 -3.78 -10.59 -36.96
CA ILE A 484 -3.45 -9.96 -38.24
C ILE A 484 -4.73 -9.94 -39.06
N ASP A 485 -5.14 -8.76 -39.51
CA ASP A 485 -6.43 -8.52 -40.16
C ASP A 485 -7.61 -9.04 -39.32
N LYS A 486 -7.51 -8.90 -37.99
CA LYS A 486 -8.46 -9.42 -36.99
C LYS A 486 -8.55 -10.96 -36.91
N GLU A 487 -7.73 -11.70 -37.66
CA GLU A 487 -7.62 -13.16 -37.53
C GLU A 487 -6.47 -13.54 -36.62
N LYS A 488 -6.61 -14.65 -35.89
CA LYS A 488 -5.53 -15.17 -35.04
C LYS A 488 -4.36 -15.61 -35.93
N MET A 489 -3.16 -15.18 -35.58
CA MET A 489 -1.92 -15.65 -36.22
C MET A 489 -1.80 -17.18 -36.10
N SER A 490 -1.63 -17.88 -37.23
CA SER A 490 -1.37 -19.32 -37.25
C SER A 490 -0.57 -19.75 -38.48
N LYS A 491 0.24 -20.81 -38.34
CA LYS A 491 0.97 -21.39 -39.48
C LYS A 491 0.04 -21.87 -40.59
N SER A 492 -1.13 -22.42 -40.22
CA SER A 492 -2.12 -22.96 -41.16
C SER A 492 -2.77 -21.89 -42.04
N LEU A 493 -2.91 -20.65 -41.55
CA LEU A 493 -3.46 -19.54 -42.33
C LEU A 493 -2.39 -18.81 -43.14
N GLY A 494 -1.10 -19.19 -43.02
CA GLY A 494 0.02 -18.53 -43.69
C GLY A 494 0.28 -17.09 -43.23
N ASN A 495 -0.45 -16.60 -42.21
CA ASN A 495 -0.40 -15.23 -41.71
C ASN A 495 0.52 -15.10 -40.48
N PHE A 496 1.64 -15.82 -40.42
CA PHE A 496 2.56 -15.76 -39.29
C PHE A 496 3.89 -15.11 -39.68
N PHE A 497 4.46 -14.33 -38.75
CA PHE A 497 5.77 -13.70 -38.93
C PHE A 497 6.71 -14.18 -37.83
N THR A 498 7.86 -14.68 -38.24
CA THR A 498 8.97 -15.00 -37.34
C THR A 498 9.51 -13.74 -36.69
N ILE A 499 10.13 -13.88 -35.52
CA ILE A 499 10.78 -12.74 -34.86
C ILE A 499 11.86 -12.13 -35.76
N ARG A 500 12.56 -12.96 -36.53
CA ARG A 500 13.65 -12.55 -37.43
C ARG A 500 13.17 -11.66 -38.57
N GLU A 501 12.09 -12.06 -39.24
CA GLU A 501 11.52 -11.27 -40.35
C GLU A 501 11.10 -9.87 -39.89
N VAL A 502 10.61 -9.73 -38.66
CA VAL A 502 10.27 -8.42 -38.10
C VAL A 502 11.53 -7.65 -37.69
N LEU A 503 12.51 -8.32 -37.10
CA LEU A 503 13.79 -7.73 -36.70
C LEU A 503 14.66 -7.28 -37.89
N ASP A 504 14.38 -7.76 -39.10
CA ASP A 504 15.04 -7.28 -40.33
C ASP A 504 14.49 -5.91 -40.78
N LYS A 505 13.33 -5.49 -40.25
CA LYS A 505 12.64 -4.25 -40.60
C LYS A 505 12.58 -3.24 -39.46
N PHE A 506 12.52 -3.73 -38.21
CA PHE A 506 12.30 -2.91 -37.03
C PHE A 506 13.30 -3.22 -35.92
N ASP A 507 13.61 -2.19 -35.14
CA ASP A 507 14.51 -2.32 -34.01
C ASP A 507 13.91 -3.22 -32.90
N PRO A 508 14.71 -4.06 -32.22
CA PRO A 508 14.20 -4.92 -31.16
C PRO A 508 13.46 -4.18 -30.04
N GLU A 509 13.89 -2.97 -29.70
CA GLU A 509 13.24 -2.13 -28.69
C GLU A 509 11.87 -1.64 -29.18
N VAL A 510 11.71 -1.39 -30.49
CA VAL A 510 10.42 -1.06 -31.13
C VAL A 510 9.43 -2.21 -31.00
N ILE A 511 9.88 -3.43 -31.31
CA ILE A 511 9.03 -4.63 -31.19
C ILE A 511 8.62 -4.82 -29.74
N ARG A 512 9.56 -4.69 -28.80
CA ARG A 512 9.27 -4.84 -27.37
C ARG A 512 8.28 -3.78 -26.88
N PHE A 513 8.50 -2.52 -27.23
CA PHE A 513 7.60 -1.43 -26.89
C PHE A 513 6.19 -1.66 -27.42
N PHE A 514 6.06 -2.04 -28.69
CA PHE A 514 4.79 -2.35 -29.32
C PHE A 514 4.05 -3.48 -28.58
N LEU A 515 4.75 -4.55 -28.20
CA LEU A 515 4.13 -5.65 -27.45
C LEU A 515 3.68 -5.24 -26.04
N LEU A 516 4.23 -4.17 -25.48
CA LEU A 516 3.90 -3.62 -24.17
C LEU A 516 2.89 -2.46 -24.23
N SER A 517 2.65 -1.85 -25.39
CA SER A 517 1.73 -0.72 -25.57
C SER A 517 0.25 -1.11 -25.45
N THR A 518 -0.05 -2.40 -25.39
CA THR A 518 -1.38 -2.95 -25.13
C THR A 518 -1.33 -3.84 -23.90
N HIS A 519 -2.37 -3.78 -23.06
CA HIS A 519 -2.48 -4.63 -21.86
C HIS A 519 -2.24 -6.10 -22.21
N TYR A 520 -1.46 -6.82 -21.39
CA TYR A 520 -0.96 -8.16 -21.75
C TYR A 520 -2.07 -9.17 -22.06
N ARG A 521 -3.24 -9.04 -21.42
CA ARG A 521 -4.45 -9.87 -21.62
C ARG A 521 -5.24 -9.57 -22.89
N SER A 522 -5.13 -8.36 -23.42
CA SER A 522 -5.92 -7.95 -24.58
C SER A 522 -5.31 -8.53 -25.87
N PRO A 523 -6.11 -8.86 -26.89
CA PRO A 523 -5.55 -9.14 -28.21
C PRO A 523 -4.78 -7.91 -28.72
N ILE A 524 -3.69 -8.14 -29.44
CA ILE A 524 -2.91 -7.08 -30.09
C ILE A 524 -2.95 -7.29 -31.60
N GLU A 525 -3.41 -6.27 -32.31
CA GLU A 525 -3.34 -6.25 -33.76
C GLU A 525 -1.91 -5.96 -34.18
N PHE A 526 -1.38 -6.74 -35.12
CA PHE A 526 -0.03 -6.61 -35.64
C PHE A 526 -0.05 -6.05 -37.06
N SER A 527 0.57 -4.89 -37.26
CA SER A 527 0.75 -4.25 -38.56
C SER A 527 2.02 -3.40 -38.59
N ASP A 528 2.58 -3.21 -39.78
CA ASP A 528 3.73 -2.32 -39.97
C ASP A 528 3.41 -0.89 -39.50
N ILE A 529 2.16 -0.42 -39.67
CA ILE A 529 1.71 0.91 -39.22
C ILE A 529 1.94 1.10 -37.72
N GLN A 530 1.51 0.14 -36.90
CA GLN A 530 1.65 0.23 -35.44
C GLN A 530 3.11 0.14 -34.99
N LEU A 531 3.96 -0.60 -35.72
CA LEU A 531 5.39 -0.65 -35.46
C LEU A 531 6.09 0.66 -35.81
N HIS A 532 5.69 1.34 -36.89
CA HIS A 532 6.18 2.69 -37.19
C HIS A 532 5.73 3.72 -36.13
N GLU A 533 4.50 3.64 -35.63
CA GLU A 533 4.04 4.48 -34.51
C GLU A 533 4.84 4.23 -33.22
N ALA A 534 5.19 2.97 -32.96
CA ALA A 534 6.09 2.59 -31.87
C ALA A 534 7.50 3.16 -32.07
N GLU A 535 8.07 3.11 -33.28
CA GLU A 535 9.37 3.70 -33.63
C GLU A 535 9.39 5.21 -33.35
N ILE A 536 8.36 5.95 -33.80
CA ILE A 536 8.21 7.38 -33.54
C ILE A 536 8.13 7.67 -32.04
N SER A 537 7.43 6.82 -31.29
CA SER A 537 7.27 6.97 -29.83
C SER A 537 8.60 6.78 -29.10
N ILE A 538 9.41 5.78 -29.48
CA ILE A 538 10.74 5.57 -28.91
C ILE A 538 11.70 6.70 -29.29
N ASP A 539 11.68 7.14 -30.55
CA ASP A 539 12.52 8.26 -30.99
C ASP A 539 12.24 9.55 -30.21
N ARG A 540 10.96 9.79 -29.87
CA ARG A 540 10.57 10.92 -29.01
C ARG A 540 11.23 10.85 -27.63
N TYR A 541 11.36 9.66 -27.04
CA TYR A 541 12.10 9.47 -25.79
C TYR A 541 13.56 9.88 -25.97
N TYR A 542 14.28 9.31 -26.95
CA TYR A 542 15.70 9.59 -27.16
C TYR A 542 15.96 11.05 -27.53
N THR A 543 15.11 11.66 -28.36
CA THR A 543 15.14 13.10 -28.66
C THR A 543 14.98 13.93 -27.37
N THR A 544 14.11 13.51 -26.46
CA THR A 544 13.94 14.20 -25.17
C THR A 544 15.18 14.08 -24.30
N ILE A 545 15.83 12.91 -24.27
CA ILE A 545 17.11 12.71 -23.55
C ILE A 545 18.21 13.59 -24.13
N ILE A 546 18.30 13.75 -25.45
CA ILE A 546 19.23 14.69 -26.10
C ILE A 546 18.98 16.11 -25.56
N ARG A 547 17.73 16.57 -25.61
CA ARG A 547 17.38 17.92 -25.13
C ARG A 547 17.70 18.14 -23.64
N ILE A 548 17.54 17.11 -22.80
CA ILE A 548 17.95 17.15 -21.39
C ILE A 548 19.47 17.28 -21.26
N ASN A 549 20.22 16.46 -22.01
CA ASN A 549 21.68 16.45 -21.94
C ASN A 549 22.29 17.77 -22.44
N ASP A 550 21.65 18.41 -23.42
CA ASP A 550 22.10 19.68 -24.00
C ASP A 550 21.74 20.91 -23.17
N PHE A 551 20.92 20.75 -22.13
CA PHE A 551 20.48 21.85 -21.31
C PHE A 551 21.67 22.47 -20.56
N PRO A 552 22.10 23.70 -20.90
CA PRO A 552 23.24 24.33 -20.27
C PRO A 552 22.84 24.76 -18.85
N GLY A 553 23.35 24.04 -17.84
CA GLY A 553 23.08 24.30 -16.43
C GLY A 553 23.77 25.54 -15.85
N THR A 554 23.97 26.59 -16.64
CA THR A 554 24.79 27.75 -16.29
C THR A 554 23.91 28.95 -15.98
N LEU A 555 24.22 29.69 -14.89
CA LEU A 555 23.78 31.07 -14.76
C LEU A 555 24.26 31.84 -16.00
N MET A 556 23.36 32.45 -16.77
CA MET A 556 23.76 33.66 -17.48
C MET A 556 24.06 34.71 -16.40
N VAL A 557 25.32 34.79 -15.96
CA VAL A 557 25.86 36.05 -15.44
C VAL A 557 26.08 36.94 -16.66
N SER A 558 25.00 37.47 -17.24
CA SER A 558 25.08 38.59 -18.15
C SER A 558 24.68 39.84 -17.39
N THR A 559 25.71 40.57 -17.01
CA THR A 559 25.72 41.99 -16.68
C THR A 559 24.93 42.82 -17.69
N SER A 560 23.63 43.00 -17.49
CA SER A 560 22.80 44.17 -17.85
C SER A 560 21.33 43.85 -17.55
N LEU A 561 20.85 44.38 -16.42
CA LEU A 561 19.50 44.15 -15.91
C LEU A 561 18.50 45.09 -16.59
N GLU A 562 17.61 44.56 -17.43
CA GLU A 562 16.45 45.28 -17.99
C GLU A 562 15.10 44.62 -17.63
N LYS A 563 14.02 45.42 -17.72
CA LYS A 563 12.65 45.12 -17.25
C LYS A 563 12.01 43.83 -17.79
N GLY A 564 12.53 43.22 -18.87
CA GLY A 564 12.04 41.95 -19.43
C GLY A 564 12.26 40.72 -18.54
N ASP A 565 13.14 40.80 -17.54
CA ASP A 565 13.53 39.66 -16.70
C ASP A 565 12.47 39.24 -15.66
N LYS A 566 11.53 40.10 -15.27
CA LYS A 566 10.54 39.74 -14.22
C LYS A 566 9.52 38.71 -14.70
N GLU A 567 8.97 38.89 -15.89
CA GLU A 567 8.01 37.94 -16.48
C GLU A 567 8.68 36.60 -16.79
N LEU A 568 9.91 36.64 -17.33
CA LEU A 568 10.71 35.42 -17.59
C LEU A 568 11.04 34.66 -16.30
N ARG A 569 11.34 35.36 -15.18
CA ARG A 569 11.56 34.73 -13.87
C ARG A 569 10.29 34.10 -13.30
N GLU A 570 9.14 34.77 -13.45
CA GLU A 570 7.87 34.26 -12.94
C GLU A 570 7.37 33.05 -13.72
N VAL A 571 7.50 33.09 -15.06
CA VAL A 571 7.20 31.95 -15.95
C VAL A 571 8.13 30.76 -15.64
N SER A 572 9.44 30.98 -15.49
CA SER A 572 10.39 29.92 -15.13
C SER A 572 10.07 29.31 -13.77
N SER A 573 9.75 30.14 -12.76
CA SER A 573 9.37 29.68 -11.42
C SER A 573 8.08 28.84 -11.41
N ASN A 574 7.07 29.24 -12.19
CA ASN A 574 5.83 28.47 -12.31
C ASN A 574 6.05 27.15 -13.06
N ALA A 575 6.81 27.17 -14.16
CA ALA A 575 7.15 25.96 -14.91
C ALA A 575 7.94 24.95 -14.06
N GLU A 576 8.87 25.43 -13.21
CA GLU A 576 9.62 24.61 -12.26
C GLU A 576 8.68 23.94 -11.24
N LYS A 577 7.75 24.68 -10.64
CA LYS A 577 6.76 24.13 -9.70
C LYS A 577 5.86 23.08 -10.33
N THR A 578 5.43 23.32 -11.57
CA THR A 578 4.61 22.35 -12.32
C THR A 578 5.37 21.05 -12.56
N LEU A 579 6.60 21.13 -13.08
CA LEU A 579 7.41 19.94 -13.32
C LEU A 579 7.73 19.22 -11.99
N GLU A 580 8.09 19.95 -10.94
CA GLU A 580 8.35 19.38 -9.61
C GLU A 580 7.16 18.56 -9.09
N THR A 581 5.94 19.07 -9.26
CA THR A 581 4.70 18.35 -8.88
C THR A 581 4.50 17.07 -9.68
N VAL A 582 4.75 17.12 -11.00
CA VAL A 582 4.67 15.93 -11.87
C VAL A 582 5.70 14.88 -11.45
N LEU A 583 6.93 15.30 -11.14
CA LEU A 583 8.01 14.40 -10.73
C LEU A 583 7.76 13.75 -9.37
N LEU A 584 7.09 14.44 -8.44
CA LEU A 584 6.74 13.89 -7.13
C LEU A 584 5.70 12.78 -7.21
N SER A 585 4.76 12.86 -8.17
CA SER A 585 3.67 11.88 -8.34
C SER A 585 3.95 10.79 -9.39
N PHE A 586 4.99 10.94 -10.22
CA PHE A 586 5.25 10.02 -11.32
C PHE A 586 5.46 8.56 -10.87
N ARG A 587 6.32 8.32 -9.87
CA ARG A 587 6.61 6.96 -9.40
C ARG A 587 5.35 6.25 -8.91
N GLU A 588 4.55 6.94 -8.11
CA GLU A 588 3.27 6.43 -7.60
C GLU A 588 2.32 6.08 -8.74
N ARG A 589 2.12 6.96 -9.72
CA ARG A 589 1.26 6.68 -10.89
C ARG A 589 1.75 5.50 -11.73
N PHE A 590 3.06 5.38 -11.93
CA PHE A 590 3.66 4.25 -12.63
C PHE A 590 3.42 2.94 -11.87
N GLU A 591 3.69 2.93 -10.56
CA GLU A 591 3.47 1.76 -9.72
C GLU A 591 2.00 1.41 -9.59
N ASP A 592 1.08 2.37 -9.46
CA ASP A 592 -0.37 2.11 -9.41
C ASP A 592 -0.87 1.47 -10.71
N ALA A 593 -0.35 1.89 -11.86
CA ALA A 593 -0.66 1.26 -13.14
C ALA A 593 -0.16 -0.19 -13.18
N MET A 594 1.07 -0.44 -12.76
CA MET A 594 1.66 -1.78 -12.74
C MET A 594 1.05 -2.68 -11.64
N ASP A 595 0.65 -2.11 -10.50
CA ASP A 595 -0.04 -2.79 -9.41
C ASP A 595 -1.49 -3.15 -9.80
N ASP A 596 -2.07 -2.48 -10.80
CA ASP A 596 -3.36 -2.85 -11.39
C ASP A 596 -3.21 -3.86 -12.54
N ASP A 597 -2.84 -5.10 -12.22
CA ASP A 597 -2.74 -6.21 -13.17
C ASP A 597 -1.65 -6.00 -14.25
N PHE A 598 -0.48 -5.48 -13.86
CA PHE A 598 0.65 -5.24 -14.75
C PHE A 598 0.28 -4.40 -15.98
N ASN A 599 -0.46 -3.31 -15.80
CA ASN A 599 -0.99 -2.49 -16.89
C ASN A 599 0.11 -1.63 -17.54
N THR A 600 0.92 -2.26 -18.40
CA THR A 600 2.03 -1.63 -19.12
C THR A 600 1.57 -0.53 -20.07
N ALA A 601 0.37 -0.64 -20.65
CA ALA A 601 -0.19 0.38 -21.53
C ALA A 601 -0.42 1.71 -20.77
N LEU A 602 -1.00 1.64 -19.57
CA LEU A 602 -1.19 2.80 -18.71
C LEU A 602 0.14 3.34 -18.16
N ALA A 603 1.05 2.44 -17.77
CA ALA A 603 2.39 2.82 -17.32
C ALA A 603 3.19 3.56 -18.41
N LEU A 604 3.14 3.09 -19.66
CA LEU A 604 3.69 3.78 -20.82
C LEU A 604 3.00 5.13 -21.06
N GLY A 605 1.68 5.20 -20.88
CA GLY A 605 0.94 6.46 -20.89
C GLY A 605 1.54 7.50 -19.95
N HIS A 606 1.78 7.13 -18.69
CA HIS A 606 2.42 8.02 -17.70
C HIS A 606 3.86 8.39 -18.07
N ILE A 607 4.63 7.46 -18.66
CA ILE A 607 5.97 7.77 -19.19
C ILE A 607 5.90 8.87 -20.25
N PHE A 608 4.98 8.76 -21.22
CA PHE A 608 4.86 9.77 -22.28
C PHE A 608 4.23 11.08 -21.82
N GLU A 609 3.39 11.07 -20.79
CA GLU A 609 2.96 12.29 -20.10
C GLU A 609 4.17 13.02 -19.50
N LEU A 610 5.05 12.30 -18.78
CA LEU A 610 6.27 12.89 -18.24
C LEU A 610 7.19 13.42 -19.35
N ILE A 611 7.41 12.66 -20.43
CA ILE A 611 8.18 13.12 -21.59
C ILE A 611 7.59 14.42 -22.16
N ARG A 612 6.26 14.52 -22.27
CA ARG A 612 5.57 15.72 -22.76
C ARG A 612 5.76 16.90 -21.82
N ASP A 613 5.66 16.70 -20.52
CA ASP A 613 5.85 17.75 -19.50
C ASP A 613 7.30 18.24 -19.46
N VAL A 614 8.27 17.33 -19.59
CA VAL A 614 9.70 17.67 -19.69
C VAL A 614 9.99 18.50 -20.93
N ASN A 615 9.47 18.11 -22.10
CA ASN A 615 9.63 18.90 -23.32
C ASN A 615 9.02 20.29 -23.19
N ARG A 616 7.81 20.40 -22.63
CA ARG A 616 7.15 21.69 -22.37
C ARG A 616 7.95 22.55 -21.40
N PHE A 617 8.53 21.93 -20.37
CA PHE A 617 9.42 22.62 -19.44
C PHE A 617 10.66 23.16 -20.17
N LEU A 618 11.31 22.35 -21.01
CA LEU A 618 12.44 22.80 -21.84
C LEU A 618 12.05 23.92 -22.83
N ASP A 619 10.85 23.88 -23.40
CA ASP A 619 10.32 24.91 -24.31
C ASP A 619 10.11 26.26 -23.61
N SER A 620 9.88 26.26 -22.29
CA SER A 620 9.81 27.48 -21.48
C SER A 620 11.16 28.19 -21.30
N LYS A 621 12.26 27.58 -21.79
CA LYS A 621 13.64 28.08 -21.71
C LYS A 621 14.07 28.42 -20.27
N PRO A 622 13.98 27.46 -19.32
CA PRO A 622 14.40 27.69 -17.95
C PRO A 622 15.92 27.89 -17.90
N TYR A 623 16.42 28.61 -16.90
CA TYR A 623 17.85 28.99 -16.84
C TYR A 623 18.45 28.90 -15.43
N SER A 624 17.85 28.07 -14.56
CA SER A 624 18.25 27.92 -13.17
C SER A 624 18.99 26.60 -12.88
N LEU A 625 19.77 26.55 -11.80
CA LEU A 625 20.34 25.29 -11.29
C LEU A 625 19.23 24.31 -10.88
N LYS A 626 18.14 24.82 -10.30
CA LYS A 626 16.96 24.02 -9.94
C LYS A 626 16.36 23.34 -11.17
N ALA A 627 16.27 24.02 -12.31
CA ALA A 627 15.81 23.44 -13.56
C ALA A 627 16.67 22.24 -13.99
N LYS A 628 18.00 22.37 -13.87
CA LYS A 628 18.94 21.26 -14.16
C LYS A 628 18.69 20.07 -13.24
N GLU A 629 18.48 20.31 -11.95
CA GLU A 629 18.17 19.26 -10.97
C GLU A 629 16.85 18.55 -11.29
N LEU A 630 15.80 19.29 -11.63
CA LEU A 630 14.51 18.74 -12.03
C LEU A 630 14.62 17.88 -13.29
N LEU A 631 15.36 18.34 -14.30
CA LEU A 631 15.62 17.56 -15.52
C LEU A 631 16.43 16.29 -15.24
N SER A 632 17.44 16.36 -14.37
CA SER A 632 18.20 15.18 -13.94
C SER A 632 17.31 14.18 -13.20
N LYS A 633 16.40 14.67 -12.33
CA LYS A 633 15.42 13.83 -11.65
C LYS A 633 14.44 13.19 -12.63
N ALA A 634 13.96 13.94 -13.62
CA ALA A 634 13.10 13.42 -14.69
C ALA A 634 13.78 12.29 -15.47
N LYS A 635 15.04 12.48 -15.88
CA LYS A 635 15.85 11.45 -16.53
C LYS A 635 15.98 10.20 -15.67
N GLY A 636 16.24 10.36 -14.37
CA GLY A 636 16.31 9.24 -13.42
C GLY A 636 15.01 8.45 -13.33
N LEU A 637 13.87 9.13 -13.20
CA LEU A 637 12.55 8.49 -13.13
C LEU A 637 12.17 7.77 -14.44
N LEU A 638 12.45 8.39 -15.59
CA LEU A 638 12.23 7.76 -16.88
C LEU A 638 13.10 6.51 -17.08
N SER A 639 14.37 6.57 -16.65
CA SER A 639 15.29 5.43 -16.69
C SER A 639 14.85 4.30 -15.76
N GLU A 640 14.37 4.63 -14.56
CA GLU A 640 13.82 3.67 -13.60
C GLU A 640 12.61 2.93 -14.21
N ALA A 641 11.61 3.67 -14.70
CA ALA A 641 10.43 3.08 -15.32
C ALA A 641 10.77 2.27 -16.58
N GLY A 642 11.68 2.78 -17.42
CA GLY A 642 12.21 2.07 -18.59
C GLY A 642 12.89 0.76 -18.22
N SER A 643 13.67 0.73 -17.12
CA SER A 643 14.38 -0.48 -16.68
C SER A 643 13.46 -1.64 -16.28
N VAL A 644 12.31 -1.32 -15.66
CA VAL A 644 11.27 -2.31 -15.30
C VAL A 644 10.69 -2.96 -16.56
N LEU A 645 10.40 -2.14 -17.57
CA LEU A 645 9.85 -2.57 -18.85
C LEU A 645 10.93 -3.11 -19.81
N ASN A 646 12.21 -2.93 -19.46
CA ASN A 646 13.40 -3.19 -20.28
C ASN A 646 13.35 -2.52 -21.66
N ILE A 647 12.99 -1.24 -21.64
CA ILE A 647 13.08 -0.29 -22.76
C ILE A 647 13.86 0.93 -22.27
N PHE A 648 14.28 1.79 -23.19
CA PHE A 648 14.99 3.03 -22.89
C PHE A 648 16.35 2.83 -22.21
N SER A 649 17.02 1.72 -22.51
CA SER A 649 18.31 1.34 -21.91
C SER A 649 19.53 1.84 -22.67
N ARG A 650 19.35 2.35 -23.90
CA ARG A 650 20.44 2.82 -24.75
C ARG A 650 20.70 4.32 -24.57
N THR A 651 21.83 4.77 -25.09
CA THR A 651 22.08 6.19 -25.36
C THR A 651 21.42 6.63 -26.67
N PRO A 652 21.15 7.94 -26.87
CA PRO A 652 20.63 8.42 -28.14
C PRO A 652 21.52 8.08 -29.35
N ASP A 653 22.84 8.05 -29.18
CA ASP A 653 23.78 7.68 -30.24
C ASP A 653 23.64 6.21 -30.64
N GLU A 654 23.50 5.31 -29.66
CA GLU A 654 23.24 3.89 -29.90
C GLU A 654 21.88 3.64 -30.55
N TRP A 655 20.86 4.43 -30.19
CA TRP A 655 19.55 4.41 -30.86
C TRP A 655 19.68 4.73 -32.34
N TYR A 656 20.32 5.86 -32.68
CA TYR A 656 20.48 6.27 -34.07
C TYR A 656 21.41 5.36 -34.87
N ARG A 657 22.47 4.82 -34.27
CA ARG A 657 23.29 3.75 -34.90
C ARG A 657 22.46 2.54 -35.27
N SER A 658 21.62 2.07 -34.35
CA SER A 658 20.76 0.91 -34.61
C SER A 658 19.79 1.17 -35.77
N LEU A 659 19.18 2.37 -35.81
CA LEU A 659 18.32 2.76 -36.91
C LEU A 659 19.07 2.83 -38.25
N MET A 660 20.33 3.28 -38.27
CA MET A 660 21.15 3.27 -39.48
C MET A 660 21.37 1.84 -40.00
N GLU A 661 21.64 0.89 -39.11
CA GLU A 661 21.82 -0.52 -39.47
C GLU A 661 20.52 -1.13 -40.03
N ILE A 662 19.40 -0.94 -39.32
CA ILE A 662 18.11 -1.53 -39.67
C ILE A 662 17.56 -0.95 -40.99
N LYS A 663 17.64 0.38 -41.15
CA LYS A 663 17.22 1.07 -42.38
C LYS A 663 18.26 0.96 -43.49
N LYS A 664 19.39 0.26 -43.26
CA LYS A 664 20.49 0.01 -44.21
C LYS A 664 21.04 1.30 -44.82
N ILE A 665 21.24 2.32 -43.98
CA ILE A 665 21.80 3.61 -44.40
C ILE A 665 23.27 3.40 -44.75
N GLY A 666 23.62 3.54 -46.03
CA GLY A 666 24.97 3.34 -46.56
C GLY A 666 25.97 4.45 -46.25
N LEU A 667 25.84 5.13 -45.12
CA LEU A 667 26.76 6.16 -44.63
C LEU A 667 27.32 5.71 -43.28
N SER A 668 28.61 5.92 -43.05
CA SER A 668 29.18 5.85 -41.70
C SER A 668 28.97 7.17 -40.95
N GLU A 669 29.08 7.17 -39.62
CA GLU A 669 29.07 8.40 -38.82
C GLU A 669 30.15 9.39 -39.25
N LYS A 670 31.30 8.87 -39.70
CA LYS A 670 32.38 9.67 -40.26
C LYS A 670 31.95 10.35 -41.57
N ASP A 671 31.29 9.63 -42.48
CA ASP A 671 30.79 10.22 -43.73
C ASP A 671 29.78 11.35 -43.46
N ILE A 672 28.93 11.17 -42.45
CA ILE A 672 27.96 12.20 -42.03
C ILE A 672 28.72 13.41 -41.47
N SER A 673 29.70 13.20 -40.60
CA SER A 673 30.52 14.27 -40.02
C SER A 673 31.34 15.02 -41.08
N ASP A 674 31.93 14.32 -42.05
CA ASP A 674 32.66 14.92 -43.17
C ASP A 674 31.72 15.78 -44.03
N LYS A 675 30.49 15.33 -44.30
CA LYS A 675 29.46 16.12 -44.99
C LYS A 675 29.00 17.34 -44.17
N ILE A 676 28.86 17.20 -42.85
CA ILE A 676 28.55 18.32 -41.97
C ILE A 676 29.66 19.39 -42.05
N ASN A 677 30.93 18.98 -42.03
CA ASN A 677 32.07 19.90 -42.16
C ASN A 677 32.08 20.59 -43.53
N GLN A 678 31.89 19.85 -44.63
CA GLN A 678 31.77 20.43 -45.97
C GLN A 678 30.62 21.45 -46.05
N ARG A 679 29.50 21.16 -45.40
CA ARG A 679 28.36 22.08 -45.31
C ARG A 679 28.72 23.33 -44.49
N GLN A 680 29.43 23.19 -43.39
CA GLN A 680 29.89 24.32 -42.58
C GLN A 680 30.85 25.21 -43.37
N ASP A 681 31.79 24.63 -44.13
CA ASP A 681 32.70 25.37 -45.02
C ASP A 681 31.94 26.14 -46.11
N ALA A 682 30.92 25.52 -46.71
CA ALA A 682 30.05 26.18 -47.69
C ALA A 682 29.32 27.39 -47.05
N ARG A 683 28.77 27.22 -45.85
CA ARG A 683 28.12 28.32 -45.10
C ARG A 683 29.09 29.44 -44.74
N GLN A 684 30.32 29.13 -44.34
CA GLN A 684 31.36 30.12 -44.07
C GLN A 684 31.73 30.93 -45.32
N LYS A 685 31.75 30.27 -46.48
CA LYS A 685 31.97 30.91 -47.79
C LYS A 685 30.72 31.61 -48.35
N LYS A 686 29.59 31.58 -47.62
CA LYS A 686 28.26 32.08 -48.04
C LYS A 686 27.71 31.38 -49.30
N ASP A 687 28.17 30.16 -49.57
CA ASP A 687 27.63 29.29 -50.62
C ASP A 687 26.43 28.51 -50.08
N TRP A 688 25.28 29.18 -50.07
CA TRP A 688 24.03 28.60 -49.57
C TRP A 688 23.52 27.46 -50.46
N ALA A 689 23.74 27.55 -51.77
CA ALA A 689 23.31 26.52 -52.72
C ALA A 689 24.00 25.19 -52.44
N MET A 690 25.33 25.19 -52.25
CA MET A 690 26.07 23.98 -51.90
C MET A 690 25.69 23.45 -50.52
N ALA A 691 25.46 24.33 -49.55
CA ALA A 691 25.03 23.93 -48.21
C ALA A 691 23.65 23.23 -48.21
N ASP A 692 22.72 23.67 -49.07
CA ASP A 692 21.40 23.06 -49.25
C ASP A 692 21.48 21.74 -50.02
N VAL A 693 22.35 21.64 -51.03
CA VAL A 693 22.62 20.36 -51.73
C VAL A 693 23.09 19.29 -50.76
N ILE A 694 24.04 19.61 -49.88
CA ILE A 694 24.56 18.64 -48.89
C ILE A 694 23.46 18.23 -47.90
N ARG A 695 22.65 19.18 -47.41
CA ARG A 695 21.52 18.88 -46.52
C ARG A 695 20.52 17.93 -47.20
N LYS A 696 20.16 18.21 -48.45
CA LYS A 696 19.21 17.40 -49.21
C LYS A 696 19.74 15.99 -49.48
N GLU A 697 21.02 15.85 -49.82
CA GLU A 697 21.65 14.54 -50.03
C GLU A 697 21.61 13.68 -48.76
N LEU A 698 21.86 14.28 -47.60
CA LEU A 698 21.75 13.59 -46.31
C LEU A 698 20.30 13.22 -46.00
N GLU A 699 19.35 14.12 -46.24
CA GLU A 699 17.92 13.89 -46.00
C GLU A 699 17.35 12.77 -46.90
N GLU A 700 17.74 12.73 -48.18
CA GLU A 700 17.39 11.66 -49.12
C GLU A 700 17.93 10.29 -48.67
N LYS A 701 19.06 10.27 -47.96
CA LYS A 701 19.63 9.07 -47.33
C LYS A 701 19.06 8.77 -45.95
N GLY A 702 18.05 9.53 -45.51
CA GLY A 702 17.38 9.33 -44.22
C GLY A 702 18.08 9.99 -43.03
N ILE A 703 18.97 10.95 -43.25
CA ILE A 703 19.67 11.70 -42.19
C ILE A 703 19.17 13.15 -42.15
N ILE A 704 18.59 13.56 -41.02
CA ILE A 704 18.09 14.92 -40.80
C ILE A 704 19.15 15.71 -40.02
N LEU A 705 19.50 16.90 -40.52
CA LEU A 705 20.42 17.82 -39.85
C LEU A 705 19.68 18.86 -39.00
N GLU A 706 20.10 19.00 -37.73
CA GLU A 706 19.61 20.02 -36.79
C GLU A 706 20.74 21.02 -36.48
N ASP A 707 20.52 22.29 -36.82
CA ASP A 707 21.49 23.35 -36.54
C ASP A 707 21.26 23.94 -35.13
N LYS A 708 22.27 23.87 -34.27
CA LYS A 708 22.34 24.54 -32.96
C LYS A 708 23.25 25.77 -33.03
N LYS A 709 23.33 26.54 -31.94
CA LYS A 709 24.05 27.83 -31.89
C LYS A 709 25.55 27.69 -32.14
N ASP A 710 26.14 26.56 -31.74
CA ASP A 710 27.57 26.26 -31.72
C ASP A 710 27.96 25.05 -32.60
N ARG A 711 27.00 24.23 -33.02
CA ARG A 711 27.25 22.99 -33.78
C ARG A 711 26.05 22.58 -34.65
N THR A 712 26.29 21.67 -35.61
CA THR A 712 25.23 20.97 -36.35
C THR A 712 25.21 19.53 -35.86
N GLU A 713 24.05 19.06 -35.43
CA GLU A 713 23.80 17.66 -35.07
C GLU A 713 23.00 16.97 -36.17
N TRP A 714 22.89 15.65 -36.08
CA TRP A 714 22.13 14.83 -37.01
C TRP A 714 21.32 13.77 -36.27
N LYS A 715 20.24 13.33 -36.89
CA LYS A 715 19.41 12.20 -36.45
C LYS A 715 18.94 11.38 -37.64
N VAL A 716 18.58 10.13 -37.40
CA VAL A 716 17.94 9.29 -38.42
C VAL A 716 16.47 9.67 -38.54
N LYS A 717 15.97 9.74 -39.77
CA LYS A 717 14.55 9.93 -40.07
C LYS A 717 13.77 8.69 -39.62
N VAL A 718 12.79 8.91 -38.74
CA VAL A 718 11.85 7.89 -38.26
C VAL A 718 10.50 8.02 -38.96
N GLY A 719 9.75 6.92 -38.99
CA GLY A 719 8.54 6.81 -39.81
C GLY A 719 8.87 6.19 -41.15
#